data_AF-A0A9D5RX14-F1
#
_entry.id   AF-A0A9D5RX14-F1
#
_cell.length_a   1.000
_cell.length_b   1.000
_cell.length_c   1.000
_cell.angle_alpha   90.00
_cell.angle_beta   90.00
_cell.angle_gamma   90.00
#
_symmetry.space_group_name_H-M   'P 1'
#
loop_
_entity.id
_entity.type
_entity.pdbx_description
1 polymer ?
#
loop_
_entity_poly.entity_id
_entity_poly.type
_entity_poly.pdbx_seq_one_letter_code
_entity_poly.pdbx_strand_id
1 'polypeptide(L)'
;MYYSLISIAALIVTLIVHSNLLFDRSYKPRNLKALRAARFLIVSAVFFYITDIIWGYLDQVQPRIFVEIDTSLYFVSMGVFLFAWFNFIAKYIKASKGASIFLLTISTLFLIGGITLTIINPFYPTLFSYSTDVYVGGRGRIIYLLCQVAVLFIGAIYSFFILFFRKGEKTTQYAAIGVSCILLMAFTLAQCFNPLYPFYGIGCLLLLVVIHTYVAIQEREAYRASINIGLEREKVAENQLNEIKEIAYKDPLTGVRSKHSYVEFEQEIDKKIRNKSIAEFALFLFDLNDLKVINDTYGHDVGNKFIIKSCDIIKEFVGNAPLFRYGGDEFVVYLEGDIYSKRFQILEDFNNYIEQNINTNEPIVAAGFSDFILSKDNTLSAVFTRADERMYHRKRYLKGLTAPKDNADIMPEISTDNARLSMYELFYYNTKISLIDMLNSSNADEVLEVDFKNDTFKQIYHVEGKYFTPDSLESYSALVNFAIKHVVHPDDVGSYMNLMKIDGFFERLKNARIPNFDFAHFRYKLQGGEYRYVEQCVITGKENGFEEGKFKIFLFDINNMKTRQLGLVGDDSNIISYGRDQVTNLYTGQEFFKKVKEKLKEEVNFPWCIVAIDIEHFRIFSEWFGRDRSRALLVALGEEFVAAEKEYNGVGGYFGQDDFVFLMELDEEKINGLYNRTYNVIKSFDLTGGLLPAFGVAEVEPGLEVMDVLDRATISISKAKSDIDKRISYYSIDKEYAVEQEYRILSNFANALENDEIAFYLQPQCRISTSAIVGAEALARWVKKDGTIVSPVEFVPVLEKYRFITDLDKYLWEKVCKWISERVKAKKEIVPISINVSRIDLYNLDLATYLHELCDKYQVPHKLLKVEITESAYATATEKIEQIVERLHDDGFMVMMDDFGSGYSSLNMLSTLKLDVIKLDARFLQLNDKGSDKGIHIIESVVNMAKTMALPIVVEGVETKEQTEFLAGLGCRYAQGYYFYKPIPIEKFEKIISNKAMVDHRGIIVKINEQFRIREFLDKNIYSDSMLNNIIGAVAIYSVLDTNIDIIRYNEQFYKTVDVPDFVDRLVNIEQFVPEEDRPGLYKAFEEAKENKLLGGSVNVRFYLTNGNLSFYQIRFYYLGKKEGRDQYYGSAHNVSSLLNAVEQQRLISEYSSDSIIFISKEYGKWHYEVSSHGLAKVFGLSTHELEEELNNGNFAKRITNKKELKALMQEGAKHEENKEDFVKVLPARDKDGNAINIQLSFVYVKNKTSNIIYLLHTSLV
;
A
#
# COMPACT_ATOMS: atom_id res chain seq x y z
N MET A 1 -46.52 -22.05 -32.19
CA MET A 1 -45.45 -22.64 -31.36
C MET A 1 -44.05 -22.64 -31.99
N TYR A 2 -43.84 -22.76 -33.30
CA TYR A 2 -42.47 -22.71 -33.88
C TYR A 2 -41.70 -21.44 -33.54
N TYR A 3 -42.41 -20.30 -33.50
CA TYR A 3 -41.89 -18.98 -33.18
C TYR A 3 -41.28 -18.92 -31.75
N SER A 4 -42.05 -19.32 -30.74
CA SER A 4 -41.58 -19.40 -29.35
C SER A 4 -40.51 -20.46 -29.12
N LEU A 5 -40.53 -21.59 -29.84
CA LEU A 5 -39.57 -22.69 -29.64
C LEU A 5 -38.14 -22.27 -30.01
N ILE A 6 -37.98 -21.54 -31.11
CA ILE A 6 -36.67 -21.03 -31.56
C ILE A 6 -36.14 -20.00 -30.58
N SER A 7 -36.98 -19.10 -30.07
CA SER A 7 -36.58 -18.08 -29.11
C SER A 7 -36.30 -18.65 -27.72
N ILE A 8 -36.98 -19.73 -27.31
CA ILE A 8 -36.62 -20.53 -26.12
C ILE A 8 -35.22 -21.16 -26.31
N ALA A 9 -34.97 -21.79 -27.46
CA ALA A 9 -33.67 -22.39 -27.74
C ALA A 9 -32.56 -21.33 -27.76
N ALA A 10 -32.80 -20.19 -28.41
CA ALA A 10 -31.86 -19.07 -28.47
C ALA A 10 -31.58 -18.48 -27.08
N LEU A 11 -32.60 -18.36 -26.22
CA LEU A 11 -32.46 -17.94 -24.83
C LEU A 11 -31.59 -18.91 -24.03
N ILE A 12 -31.88 -20.22 -24.11
CA ILE A 12 -31.10 -21.26 -23.41
C ILE A 12 -29.64 -21.23 -23.86
N VAL A 13 -29.38 -21.23 -25.17
CA VAL A 13 -28.01 -21.18 -25.71
C VAL A 13 -27.30 -19.91 -25.26
N THR A 14 -27.98 -18.76 -25.30
CA THR A 14 -27.40 -17.48 -24.86
C THR A 14 -27.04 -17.52 -23.37
N LEU A 15 -27.91 -18.06 -22.50
CA LEU A 15 -27.64 -18.18 -21.07
C LEU A 15 -26.51 -19.17 -20.77
N ILE A 16 -26.43 -20.29 -21.49
CA ILE A 16 -25.36 -21.29 -21.31
C ILE A 16 -24.02 -20.73 -21.77
N VAL A 17 -23.93 -20.27 -23.02
CA VAL A 17 -22.69 -19.81 -23.65
C VAL A 17 -22.15 -18.58 -22.93
N HIS A 18 -23.02 -17.66 -22.52
CA HIS A 18 -22.62 -16.41 -21.87
C HIS A 18 -22.77 -16.43 -20.35
N SER A 19 -23.00 -17.60 -19.74
CA SER A 19 -23.12 -17.78 -18.29
C SER A 19 -21.95 -17.14 -17.54
N ASN A 20 -20.73 -17.40 -17.99
CA ASN A 20 -19.53 -16.80 -17.40
C ASN A 20 -19.55 -15.26 -17.52
N LEU A 21 -19.90 -14.70 -18.67
CA LEU A 21 -19.92 -13.24 -18.81
C LEU A 21 -21.02 -12.57 -17.96
N LEU A 22 -22.15 -13.25 -17.75
CA LEU A 22 -23.32 -12.75 -17.03
C LEU A 22 -23.20 -12.92 -15.50
N PHE A 23 -22.70 -14.08 -15.06
CA PHE A 23 -22.76 -14.51 -13.66
C PHE A 23 -21.39 -14.65 -13.00
N ASP A 24 -20.32 -14.92 -13.76
CA ASP A 24 -18.99 -15.07 -13.21
C ASP A 24 -18.42 -13.69 -12.83
N ARG A 25 -18.35 -13.45 -11.52
CA ARG A 25 -17.79 -12.22 -10.94
C ARG A 25 -16.26 -12.23 -10.93
N SER A 26 -15.62 -13.38 -11.16
CA SER A 26 -14.15 -13.52 -11.17
C SER A 26 -13.49 -12.98 -12.44
N TYR A 27 -14.28 -12.74 -13.49
CA TYR A 27 -13.76 -12.25 -14.75
C TYR A 27 -13.36 -10.77 -14.66
N LYS A 28 -12.05 -10.50 -14.56
CA LYS A 28 -11.44 -9.14 -14.58
C LYS A 28 -10.89 -8.78 -15.97
N PRO A 29 -11.68 -8.15 -16.85
CA PRO A 29 -11.20 -7.81 -18.20
C PRO A 29 -10.34 -6.54 -18.20
N ARG A 30 -9.43 -6.50 -19.17
CA ARG A 30 -8.55 -5.37 -19.47
C ARG A 30 -9.30 -4.07 -19.83
N ASN A 31 -10.59 -4.14 -20.21
CA ASN A 31 -11.42 -2.98 -20.54
C ASN A 31 -12.84 -3.09 -19.96
N LEU A 32 -13.04 -2.50 -18.77
CA LEU A 32 -14.32 -2.52 -18.05
C LEU A 32 -15.49 -1.92 -18.84
N LYS A 33 -15.24 -0.88 -19.66
CA LYS A 33 -16.28 -0.20 -20.44
C LYS A 33 -16.82 -1.12 -21.54
N ALA A 34 -15.94 -1.87 -22.20
CA ALA A 34 -16.33 -2.86 -23.21
C ALA A 34 -17.11 -4.04 -22.60
N LEU A 35 -16.72 -4.51 -21.40
CA LEU A 35 -17.45 -5.57 -20.70
C LEU A 35 -18.87 -5.14 -20.32
N ARG A 36 -19.05 -3.94 -19.75
CA ARG A 36 -20.39 -3.43 -19.42
C ARG A 36 -21.28 -3.34 -20.66
N ALA A 37 -20.70 -2.94 -21.79
CA ALA A 37 -21.43 -2.89 -23.06
C ALA A 37 -21.77 -4.30 -23.59
N ALA A 38 -20.88 -5.28 -23.43
CA ALA A 38 -21.14 -6.68 -23.79
C ALA A 38 -22.24 -7.31 -22.93
N ARG A 39 -22.22 -7.07 -21.61
CA ARG A 39 -23.30 -7.50 -20.70
C ARG A 39 -24.62 -6.87 -21.07
N PHE A 40 -24.62 -5.56 -21.36
CA PHE A 40 -25.82 -4.86 -21.80
C PHE A 40 -26.37 -5.44 -23.12
N LEU A 41 -25.50 -5.77 -24.08
CA LEU A 41 -25.88 -6.46 -25.32
C LEU A 41 -26.55 -7.82 -25.06
N ILE A 42 -25.97 -8.65 -24.19
CA ILE A 42 -26.52 -9.97 -23.87
C ILE A 42 -27.86 -9.84 -23.14
N VAL A 43 -27.97 -8.92 -22.17
CA VAL A 43 -29.23 -8.66 -21.45
C VAL A 43 -30.32 -8.16 -22.39
N SER A 44 -29.98 -7.26 -23.34
CA SER A 44 -30.93 -6.81 -24.36
C SER A 44 -31.40 -7.93 -25.29
N ALA A 45 -30.54 -8.90 -25.61
CA ALA A 45 -30.96 -10.10 -26.36
C ALA A 45 -31.87 -11.01 -25.53
N VAL A 46 -31.57 -11.22 -24.26
CA VAL A 46 -32.43 -11.99 -23.35
C VAL A 46 -33.81 -11.33 -23.24
N PHE A 47 -33.86 -10.01 -23.08
CA PHE A 47 -35.11 -9.26 -23.08
C PHE A 47 -35.89 -9.44 -24.38
N PHE A 48 -35.21 -9.34 -25.54
CA PHE A 48 -35.82 -9.61 -26.84
C PHE A 48 -36.37 -11.05 -26.97
N TYR A 49 -35.62 -12.08 -26.55
CA TYR A 49 -36.13 -13.45 -26.64
C TYR A 49 -37.34 -13.67 -25.73
N ILE A 50 -37.36 -13.06 -24.55
CA ILE A 50 -38.51 -13.14 -23.63
C ILE A 50 -39.74 -12.50 -24.26
N THR A 51 -39.63 -11.29 -24.83
CA THR A 51 -40.76 -10.64 -25.52
C THR A 51 -41.24 -11.47 -26.71
N ASP A 52 -40.31 -12.03 -27.50
CA ASP A 52 -40.64 -12.87 -28.66
C ASP A 52 -41.33 -14.21 -28.28
N ILE A 53 -40.99 -14.79 -27.12
CA ILE A 53 -41.66 -15.98 -26.57
C ILE A 53 -43.08 -15.65 -26.11
N ILE A 54 -43.23 -14.54 -25.36
CA ILE A 54 -44.52 -14.07 -24.83
C ILE A 54 -45.46 -13.75 -26.00
N TRP A 55 -44.95 -13.09 -27.04
CA TRP A 55 -45.72 -12.77 -28.24
C TRP A 55 -46.33 -14.02 -28.87
N GLY A 56 -45.53 -15.05 -29.10
CA GLY A 56 -46.02 -16.30 -29.70
C GLY A 56 -47.03 -17.07 -28.83
N TYR A 57 -47.07 -16.82 -27.52
CA TYR A 57 -48.10 -17.36 -26.63
C TYR A 57 -49.38 -16.50 -26.63
N LEU A 58 -49.23 -15.17 -26.52
CA LEU A 58 -50.36 -14.25 -26.49
C LEU A 58 -51.12 -14.24 -27.83
N ASP A 59 -50.42 -14.32 -28.96
CA ASP A 59 -51.02 -14.46 -30.29
C ASP A 59 -51.86 -15.75 -30.42
N GLN A 60 -51.62 -16.78 -29.60
CA GLN A 60 -52.46 -17.97 -29.60
C GLN A 60 -53.71 -17.82 -28.71
N VAL A 61 -53.58 -17.14 -27.56
CA VAL A 61 -54.68 -16.98 -26.59
C VAL A 61 -55.63 -15.85 -27.00
N GLN A 62 -55.18 -14.93 -27.87
CA GLN A 62 -55.95 -13.80 -28.43
C GLN A 62 -56.58 -12.81 -27.42
N PRO A 63 -55.94 -12.48 -26.27
CA PRO A 63 -56.40 -11.35 -25.46
C PRO A 63 -55.95 -10.03 -26.11
N ARG A 64 -56.81 -9.45 -26.96
CA ARG A 64 -56.51 -8.32 -27.87
C ARG A 64 -55.62 -7.21 -27.30
N ILE A 65 -55.94 -6.69 -26.11
CA ILE A 65 -55.17 -5.60 -25.47
C ILE A 65 -53.73 -6.02 -25.14
N PHE A 66 -53.53 -7.24 -24.64
CA PHE A 66 -52.21 -7.72 -24.23
C PHE A 66 -51.34 -8.05 -25.43
N VAL A 67 -51.94 -8.60 -26.50
CA VAL A 67 -51.25 -8.89 -27.76
C VAL A 67 -50.74 -7.60 -28.41
N GLU A 68 -51.54 -6.52 -28.43
CA GLU A 68 -51.15 -5.22 -28.98
C GLU A 68 -50.01 -4.56 -28.17
N ILE A 69 -50.07 -4.64 -26.84
CA ILE A 69 -49.01 -4.13 -25.94
C ILE A 69 -47.71 -4.90 -26.16
N ASP A 70 -47.76 -6.23 -26.20
CA ASP A 70 -46.58 -7.07 -26.35
C ASP A 70 -45.94 -6.94 -27.75
N THR A 71 -46.77 -6.82 -28.80
CA THR A 71 -46.28 -6.50 -30.15
C THR A 71 -45.54 -5.16 -30.19
N SER A 72 -45.94 -4.19 -29.37
CA SER A 72 -45.24 -2.91 -29.25
C SER A 72 -43.90 -3.06 -28.51
N LEU A 73 -43.88 -3.85 -27.42
CA LEU A 73 -42.66 -4.23 -26.70
C LEU A 73 -41.66 -4.99 -27.57
N TYR A 74 -42.15 -5.85 -28.48
CA TYR A 74 -41.33 -6.55 -29.46
C TYR A 74 -40.51 -5.58 -30.33
N PHE A 75 -41.15 -4.59 -30.95
CA PHE A 75 -40.42 -3.58 -31.76
C PHE A 75 -39.47 -2.71 -30.94
N VAL A 76 -39.86 -2.35 -29.70
CA VAL A 76 -38.96 -1.62 -28.80
C VAL A 76 -37.72 -2.46 -28.45
N SER A 77 -37.91 -3.75 -28.16
CA SER A 77 -36.82 -4.67 -27.81
C SER A 77 -35.82 -4.87 -28.98
N MET A 78 -36.30 -4.89 -30.23
CA MET A 78 -35.42 -4.88 -31.42
C MET A 78 -34.54 -3.62 -31.48
N GLY A 79 -35.12 -2.45 -31.21
CA GLY A 79 -34.39 -1.18 -31.16
C GLY A 79 -33.35 -1.14 -30.03
N VAL A 80 -33.72 -1.64 -28.85
CA VAL A 80 -32.81 -1.70 -27.69
C VAL A 80 -31.64 -2.64 -27.95
N PHE A 81 -31.87 -3.78 -28.59
CA PHE A 81 -30.81 -4.71 -28.99
C PHE A 81 -29.86 -4.05 -30.00
N LEU A 82 -30.37 -3.38 -31.03
CA LEU A 82 -29.55 -2.69 -32.02
C LEU A 82 -28.70 -1.59 -31.38
N PHE A 83 -29.27 -0.80 -30.47
CA PHE A 83 -28.51 0.20 -29.70
C PHE A 83 -27.41 -0.44 -28.85
N ALA A 84 -27.74 -1.52 -28.14
CA ALA A 84 -26.76 -2.24 -27.32
C ALA A 84 -25.60 -2.80 -28.17
N TRP A 85 -25.88 -3.25 -29.40
CA TRP A 85 -24.88 -3.72 -30.36
C TRP A 85 -23.90 -2.62 -30.77
N PHE A 86 -24.41 -1.46 -31.20
CA PHE A 86 -23.53 -0.35 -31.60
C PHE A 86 -22.76 0.27 -30.42
N ASN A 87 -23.37 0.29 -29.24
CA ASN A 87 -22.69 0.67 -28.00
C ASN A 87 -21.53 -0.28 -27.66
N PHE A 88 -21.70 -1.58 -27.88
CA PHE A 88 -20.63 -2.57 -27.77
C PHE A 88 -19.52 -2.33 -28.80
N ILE A 89 -19.87 -2.17 -30.09
CA ILE A 89 -18.88 -1.90 -31.16
C ILE A 89 -18.05 -0.67 -30.84
N ALA A 90 -18.68 0.46 -30.50
CA ALA A 90 -17.98 1.72 -30.22
C ALA A 90 -16.96 1.59 -29.07
N LYS A 91 -17.34 0.89 -28.00
CA LYS A 91 -16.50 0.69 -26.81
C LYS A 91 -15.44 -0.40 -26.99
N TYR A 92 -15.74 -1.44 -27.76
CA TYR A 92 -14.84 -2.58 -27.99
C TYR A 92 -13.74 -2.26 -29.00
N ILE A 93 -14.11 -1.70 -30.17
CA ILE A 93 -13.17 -1.35 -31.24
C ILE A 93 -12.28 -0.15 -30.86
N LYS A 94 -12.60 0.57 -29.78
CA LYS A 94 -12.01 1.88 -29.43
C LYS A 94 -12.05 2.80 -30.65
N ALA A 95 -13.24 2.90 -31.23
CA ALA A 95 -13.53 3.75 -32.37
C ALA A 95 -13.05 5.18 -32.07
N SER A 96 -12.54 5.89 -33.10
CA SER A 96 -12.20 7.31 -32.94
C SER A 96 -13.40 8.08 -32.37
N LYS A 97 -13.13 9.17 -31.64
CA LYS A 97 -14.18 9.93 -30.94
C LYS A 97 -15.35 10.28 -31.88
N GLY A 98 -15.05 10.69 -33.12
CA GLY A 98 -16.06 10.96 -34.15
C GLY A 98 -16.87 9.73 -34.59
N ALA A 99 -16.22 8.59 -34.83
CA ALA A 99 -16.91 7.37 -35.25
C ALA A 99 -17.77 6.76 -34.13
N SER A 100 -17.30 6.80 -32.88
CA SER A 100 -18.09 6.38 -31.71
C SER A 100 -19.36 7.22 -31.56
N ILE A 101 -19.24 8.55 -31.70
CA ILE A 101 -20.39 9.47 -31.63
C ILE A 101 -21.35 9.15 -32.77
N PHE A 102 -20.87 8.99 -34.00
CA PHE A 102 -21.73 8.69 -35.15
C PHE A 102 -22.53 7.40 -34.97
N LEU A 103 -21.89 6.29 -34.57
CA LEU A 103 -22.56 5.00 -34.36
C LEU A 103 -23.57 5.02 -33.21
N LEU A 104 -23.27 5.75 -32.12
CA LEU A 104 -24.20 5.90 -31.00
C LEU A 104 -25.39 6.80 -31.38
N THR A 105 -25.15 7.90 -32.10
CA THR A 105 -26.21 8.81 -32.54
C THR A 105 -27.17 8.12 -33.49
N ILE A 106 -26.68 7.41 -34.51
CA ILE A 106 -27.56 6.74 -35.49
C ILE A 106 -28.42 5.66 -34.85
N SER A 107 -27.86 4.88 -33.90
CA SER A 107 -28.59 3.83 -33.19
C SER A 107 -29.57 4.39 -32.16
N THR A 108 -29.25 5.53 -31.53
CA THR A 108 -30.16 6.24 -30.62
C THR A 108 -31.35 6.83 -31.38
N LEU A 109 -31.11 7.47 -32.53
CA LEU A 109 -32.17 8.00 -33.39
C LEU A 109 -33.12 6.89 -33.85
N PHE A 110 -32.58 5.72 -34.20
CA PHE A 110 -33.38 4.54 -34.54
C PHE A 110 -34.25 4.06 -33.38
N LEU A 111 -33.69 3.97 -32.16
CA LEU A 111 -34.43 3.57 -30.97
C LEU A 111 -35.58 4.55 -30.65
N ILE A 112 -35.30 5.86 -30.67
CA ILE A 112 -36.31 6.90 -30.44
C ILE A 112 -37.40 6.83 -31.52
N GLY A 113 -37.02 6.66 -32.79
CA GLY A 113 -37.96 6.46 -33.88
C GLY A 113 -38.88 5.25 -33.68
N GLY A 114 -38.32 4.11 -33.23
CA GLY A 114 -39.11 2.90 -32.92
C GLY A 114 -40.09 3.09 -31.76
N ILE A 115 -39.65 3.74 -30.68
CA ILE A 115 -40.52 4.09 -29.54
C ILE A 115 -41.64 5.04 -29.99
N THR A 116 -41.31 6.01 -30.85
CA THR A 116 -42.29 6.98 -31.33
C THR A 116 -43.35 6.31 -32.22
N LEU A 117 -42.92 5.45 -33.15
CA LEU A 117 -43.83 4.69 -34.01
C LEU A 117 -44.73 3.73 -33.21
N THR A 118 -44.22 3.12 -32.15
CA THR A 118 -45.03 2.24 -31.28
C THR A 118 -46.03 3.02 -30.42
N ILE A 119 -45.70 4.21 -29.94
CA ILE A 119 -46.64 5.10 -29.22
C ILE A 119 -47.75 5.61 -30.15
N ILE A 120 -47.43 5.88 -31.42
CA ILE A 120 -48.41 6.34 -32.42
C ILE A 120 -49.31 5.19 -32.89
N ASN A 121 -48.81 3.95 -32.90
CA ASN A 121 -49.50 2.80 -33.50
C ASN A 121 -50.96 2.57 -33.02
N PRO A 122 -51.33 2.73 -31.73
CA PRO A 122 -52.71 2.59 -31.27
C PRO A 122 -53.68 3.63 -31.88
N PHE A 123 -53.18 4.82 -32.23
CA PHE A 123 -53.97 5.90 -32.80
C PHE A 123 -53.99 5.84 -34.33
N TYR A 124 -52.85 5.45 -34.91
CA TYR A 124 -52.65 5.30 -36.36
C TYR A 124 -51.86 4.00 -36.61
N PRO A 125 -52.51 2.90 -37.01
CA PRO A 125 -51.90 1.58 -37.12
C PRO A 125 -50.92 1.51 -38.30
N THR A 126 -49.69 1.95 -38.04
CA THR A 126 -48.61 2.11 -39.02
C THR A 126 -47.65 0.93 -39.02
N LEU A 127 -47.30 0.40 -37.86
CA LEU A 127 -46.44 -0.77 -37.67
C LEU A 127 -47.22 -2.07 -37.83
N PHE A 128 -48.36 -2.19 -37.18
CA PHE A 128 -49.20 -3.39 -37.21
C PHE A 128 -50.65 -3.07 -36.88
N SER A 129 -51.54 -3.98 -37.26
CA SER A 129 -52.97 -3.97 -36.94
C SER A 129 -53.47 -5.39 -36.76
N TYR A 130 -54.60 -5.57 -36.07
CA TYR A 130 -55.28 -6.85 -35.93
C TYR A 130 -56.62 -6.78 -36.68
N SER A 131 -56.77 -7.58 -37.73
CA SER A 131 -58.01 -7.72 -38.49
C SER A 131 -58.58 -9.11 -38.20
N THR A 132 -59.82 -9.17 -37.67
CA THR A 132 -60.47 -10.45 -37.28
C THR A 132 -59.54 -11.35 -36.46
N ASP A 133 -58.88 -10.79 -35.44
CA ASP A 133 -57.95 -11.49 -34.54
C ASP A 133 -56.72 -12.12 -35.24
N VAL A 134 -56.39 -11.67 -36.45
CA VAL A 134 -55.18 -12.07 -37.18
C VAL A 134 -54.23 -10.88 -37.27
N TYR A 135 -52.96 -11.11 -36.93
CA TYR A 135 -51.89 -10.12 -37.08
C TYR A 135 -51.70 -9.72 -38.55
N VAL A 136 -51.77 -8.42 -38.84
CA VAL A 136 -51.51 -7.83 -40.16
C VAL A 136 -50.43 -6.77 -40.02
N GLY A 137 -49.29 -7.00 -40.67
CA GLY A 137 -48.17 -6.05 -40.69
C GLY A 137 -48.49 -4.80 -41.51
N GLY A 138 -48.23 -3.62 -40.93
CA GLY A 138 -48.39 -2.33 -41.59
C GLY A 138 -47.18 -1.92 -42.43
N ARG A 139 -47.32 -0.86 -43.24
CA ARG A 139 -46.22 -0.34 -44.09
C ARG A 139 -45.04 0.20 -43.26
N GLY A 140 -45.31 0.75 -42.08
CA GLY A 140 -44.30 1.24 -41.15
C GLY A 140 -43.35 0.16 -40.65
N ARG A 141 -43.81 -1.09 -40.53
CA ARG A 141 -42.95 -2.23 -40.16
C ARG A 141 -41.86 -2.49 -41.20
N ILE A 142 -42.22 -2.46 -42.49
CA ILE A 142 -41.26 -2.71 -43.57
C ILE A 142 -40.20 -1.60 -43.58
N ILE A 143 -40.62 -0.35 -43.44
CA ILE A 143 -39.71 0.80 -43.35
C ILE A 143 -38.77 0.64 -42.14
N TYR A 144 -39.31 0.27 -40.98
CA TYR A 144 -38.52 0.05 -39.77
C TYR A 144 -37.42 -1.02 -39.96
N LEU A 145 -37.77 -2.18 -40.53
CA LEU A 145 -36.81 -3.26 -40.79
C LEU A 145 -35.78 -2.89 -41.87
N LEU A 146 -36.17 -2.16 -42.92
CA LEU A 146 -35.23 -1.67 -43.94
C LEU A 146 -34.26 -0.62 -43.39
N CYS A 147 -34.72 0.27 -42.52
CA CYS A 147 -33.84 1.19 -41.79
C CYS A 147 -32.83 0.42 -40.94
N GLN A 148 -33.26 -0.65 -40.28
CA GLN A 148 -32.35 -1.51 -39.50
C GLN A 148 -31.29 -2.18 -40.36
N VAL A 149 -31.66 -2.71 -41.53
CA VAL A 149 -30.73 -3.26 -42.53
C VAL A 149 -29.69 -2.21 -42.94
N ALA A 150 -30.10 -0.96 -43.19
CA ALA A 150 -29.19 0.13 -43.54
C ALA A 150 -28.20 0.46 -42.42
N VAL A 151 -28.66 0.51 -41.16
CA VAL A 151 -27.78 0.77 -40.01
C VAL A 151 -26.77 -0.37 -39.81
N LEU A 152 -27.19 -1.63 -39.97
CA LEU A 152 -26.29 -2.79 -39.89
C LEU A 152 -25.25 -2.80 -41.02
N PHE A 153 -25.64 -2.38 -42.22
CA PHE A 153 -24.72 -2.23 -43.36
C PHE A 153 -23.62 -1.20 -43.07
N ILE A 154 -23.97 -0.06 -42.48
CA ILE A 154 -22.99 0.95 -42.03
C ILE A 154 -22.03 0.35 -40.99
N GLY A 155 -22.55 -0.43 -40.04
CA GLY A 155 -21.74 -1.14 -39.05
C GLY A 155 -20.76 -2.14 -39.66
N ALA A 156 -21.20 -2.91 -40.66
CA ALA A 156 -20.35 -3.84 -41.40
C ALA A 156 -19.22 -3.10 -42.14
N ILE A 157 -19.57 -2.07 -42.92
CA ILE A 157 -18.57 -1.23 -43.63
C ILE A 157 -17.54 -0.68 -42.66
N TYR A 158 -17.98 -0.14 -41.52
CA TYR A 158 -17.08 0.41 -40.52
C TYR A 158 -16.09 -0.63 -39.98
N SER A 159 -16.57 -1.84 -39.67
CA SER A 159 -15.72 -2.91 -39.16
C SER A 159 -14.68 -3.38 -40.19
N PHE A 160 -15.09 -3.55 -41.45
CA PHE A 160 -14.18 -3.93 -42.53
C PHE A 160 -13.22 -2.81 -42.94
N PHE A 161 -13.64 -1.55 -42.88
CA PHE A 161 -12.78 -0.40 -43.07
C PHE A 161 -11.65 -0.39 -42.04
N ILE A 162 -11.97 -0.59 -40.76
CA ILE A 162 -10.95 -0.68 -39.71
C ILE A 162 -10.01 -1.86 -39.93
N LEU A 163 -10.55 -3.02 -40.33
CA LEU A 163 -9.75 -4.19 -40.66
C LEU A 163 -8.74 -3.92 -41.80
N PHE A 164 -9.14 -3.16 -42.82
CA PHE A 164 -8.29 -2.87 -43.97
C PHE A 164 -7.20 -1.84 -43.66
N PHE A 165 -7.50 -0.82 -42.85
CA PHE A 165 -6.60 0.30 -42.59
C PHE A 165 -5.75 0.16 -41.31
N ARG A 166 -6.14 -0.68 -40.34
CA ARG A 166 -5.34 -0.96 -39.13
C ARG A 166 -4.77 -2.38 -39.16
N LYS A 167 -3.53 -2.54 -39.64
CA LYS A 167 -2.74 -3.77 -39.42
C LYS A 167 -2.30 -3.84 -37.95
N GLY A 168 -2.67 -4.89 -37.21
CA GLY A 168 -2.31 -5.07 -35.79
C GLY A 168 -2.92 -6.33 -35.16
N GLU A 169 -2.72 -6.54 -33.85
CA GLU A 169 -3.08 -7.75 -33.08
C GLU A 169 -4.59 -8.13 -33.03
N LYS A 170 -5.49 -7.36 -33.66
CA LYS A 170 -6.95 -7.54 -33.53
C LYS A 170 -7.75 -7.80 -34.81
N THR A 171 -7.11 -8.33 -35.85
CA THR A 171 -7.72 -8.50 -37.19
C THR A 171 -8.88 -9.50 -37.20
N THR A 172 -8.77 -10.61 -36.47
CA THR A 172 -9.83 -11.64 -36.38
C THR A 172 -11.09 -11.11 -35.71
N GLN A 173 -10.96 -10.26 -34.69
CA GLN A 173 -12.09 -9.72 -33.94
C GLN A 173 -12.86 -8.67 -34.75
N TYR A 174 -12.17 -7.82 -35.53
CA TYR A 174 -12.85 -6.88 -36.43
C TYR A 174 -13.56 -7.59 -37.60
N ALA A 175 -12.98 -8.67 -38.12
CA ALA A 175 -13.65 -9.52 -39.11
C ALA A 175 -14.92 -10.15 -38.53
N ALA A 176 -14.85 -10.71 -37.30
CA ALA A 176 -15.98 -11.32 -36.62
C ALA A 176 -17.15 -10.33 -36.39
N ILE A 177 -16.86 -9.09 -36.00
CA ILE A 177 -17.87 -8.03 -35.85
C ILE A 177 -18.52 -7.69 -37.20
N GLY A 178 -17.72 -7.56 -38.27
CA GLY A 178 -18.22 -7.29 -39.62
C GLY A 178 -19.12 -8.40 -40.16
N VAL A 179 -18.70 -9.66 -40.00
CA VAL A 179 -19.49 -10.85 -40.37
C VAL A 179 -20.80 -10.92 -39.58
N SER A 180 -20.76 -10.61 -38.28
CA SER A 180 -21.95 -10.61 -37.43
C SER A 180 -23.00 -9.59 -37.90
N CYS A 181 -22.56 -8.39 -38.31
CA CYS A 181 -23.45 -7.38 -38.91
C CYS A 181 -24.09 -7.89 -40.21
N ILE A 182 -23.33 -8.57 -41.06
CA ILE A 182 -23.83 -9.14 -42.33
C ILE A 182 -24.88 -10.23 -42.06
N LEU A 183 -24.60 -11.14 -41.12
CA LEU A 183 -25.53 -12.21 -40.74
C LEU A 183 -26.85 -11.64 -40.22
N LEU A 184 -26.79 -10.74 -39.24
CA LEU A 184 -28.01 -10.12 -38.70
C LEU A 184 -28.76 -9.32 -39.77
N MET A 185 -28.05 -8.65 -40.67
CA MET A 185 -28.65 -7.93 -41.81
C MET A 185 -29.40 -8.88 -42.75
N ALA A 186 -28.83 -10.03 -43.11
CA ALA A 186 -29.46 -11.01 -43.99
C ALA A 186 -30.74 -11.59 -43.37
N PHE A 187 -30.70 -11.93 -42.08
CA PHE A 187 -31.88 -12.43 -41.35
C PHE A 187 -32.96 -11.35 -41.15
N THR A 188 -32.56 -10.09 -40.91
CA THR A 188 -33.50 -8.95 -40.85
C THR A 188 -34.17 -8.71 -42.20
N LEU A 189 -33.43 -8.86 -43.30
CA LEU A 189 -33.99 -8.78 -44.65
C LEU A 189 -34.97 -9.92 -44.94
N ALA A 190 -34.66 -11.15 -44.52
CA ALA A 190 -35.57 -12.29 -44.62
C ALA A 190 -36.86 -12.07 -43.81
N GLN A 191 -36.77 -11.43 -42.64
CA GLN A 191 -37.92 -11.04 -41.80
C GLN A 191 -38.89 -10.08 -42.53
N CYS A 192 -38.40 -9.24 -43.45
CA CYS A 192 -39.27 -8.35 -44.22
C CYS A 192 -40.29 -9.12 -45.05
N PHE A 193 -39.84 -10.17 -45.73
CA PHE A 193 -40.67 -10.99 -46.63
C PHE A 193 -41.52 -12.02 -45.89
N ASN A 194 -41.06 -12.47 -44.73
CA ASN A 194 -41.66 -13.56 -43.97
C ASN A 194 -41.96 -13.11 -42.53
N PRO A 195 -43.07 -12.38 -42.29
CA PRO A 195 -43.34 -11.74 -41.01
C PRO A 195 -43.60 -12.70 -39.84
N LEU A 196 -44.04 -13.92 -40.12
CA LEU A 196 -44.45 -14.91 -39.14
C LEU A 196 -43.34 -15.90 -38.74
N TYR A 197 -42.11 -15.70 -39.23
CA TYR A 197 -40.95 -16.55 -38.89
C TYR A 197 -39.94 -15.78 -38.04
N PRO A 198 -39.26 -16.41 -37.07
CA PRO A 198 -38.39 -15.71 -36.11
C PRO A 198 -36.97 -15.50 -36.66
N PHE A 199 -36.84 -15.03 -37.91
CA PHE A 199 -35.54 -14.87 -38.57
C PHE A 199 -34.64 -13.91 -37.80
N TYR A 200 -35.20 -12.82 -37.29
CA TYR A 200 -34.42 -11.87 -36.49
C TYR A 200 -33.82 -12.50 -35.23
N GLY A 201 -34.58 -13.33 -34.50
CA GLY A 201 -34.08 -14.05 -33.32
C GLY A 201 -32.93 -15.00 -33.66
N ILE A 202 -32.99 -15.68 -34.81
CA ILE A 202 -31.89 -16.52 -35.31
C ILE A 202 -30.65 -15.66 -35.60
N GLY A 203 -30.83 -14.49 -36.22
CA GLY A 203 -29.75 -13.54 -36.49
C GLY A 203 -29.06 -13.05 -35.20
N CYS A 204 -29.82 -12.72 -34.17
CA CYS A 204 -29.30 -12.33 -32.85
C CYS A 204 -28.47 -13.45 -32.21
N LEU A 205 -28.94 -14.70 -32.29
CA LEU A 205 -28.25 -15.85 -31.72
C LEU A 205 -26.88 -16.07 -32.39
N LEU A 206 -26.85 -16.09 -33.72
CA LEU A 206 -25.62 -16.30 -34.49
C LEU A 206 -24.60 -15.19 -34.23
N LEU A 207 -25.05 -13.93 -34.14
CA LEU A 207 -24.20 -12.80 -33.77
C LEU A 207 -23.54 -13.01 -32.40
N LEU A 208 -24.32 -13.40 -31.39
CA LEU A 208 -23.80 -13.60 -30.03
C LEU A 208 -22.79 -14.75 -29.96
N VAL A 209 -23.04 -15.85 -30.69
CA VAL A 209 -22.12 -17.00 -30.76
C VAL A 209 -20.79 -16.61 -31.41
N VAL A 210 -20.83 -15.88 -32.53
CA VAL A 210 -19.61 -15.40 -33.22
C VAL A 210 -18.80 -14.49 -32.30
N ILE A 211 -19.45 -13.58 -31.59
CA ILE A 211 -18.79 -12.67 -30.64
C ILE A 211 -18.22 -13.43 -29.44
N HIS A 212 -18.95 -14.40 -28.89
CA HIS A 212 -18.40 -15.24 -27.82
C HIS A 212 -17.09 -15.91 -28.25
N THR A 213 -17.12 -16.52 -29.45
CA THR A 213 -16.03 -17.36 -29.96
C THR A 213 -14.78 -16.54 -30.23
N TYR A 214 -14.91 -15.44 -30.96
CA TYR A 214 -13.75 -14.68 -31.44
C TYR A 214 -13.31 -13.56 -30.49
N VAL A 215 -14.22 -13.00 -29.70
CA VAL A 215 -13.92 -11.85 -28.84
C VAL A 215 -13.73 -12.25 -27.38
N ALA A 216 -14.64 -13.05 -26.81
CA ALA A 216 -14.60 -13.37 -25.39
C ALA A 216 -13.54 -14.43 -25.04
N ILE A 217 -13.44 -15.51 -25.83
CA ILE A 217 -12.50 -16.60 -25.56
C ILE A 217 -11.04 -16.13 -25.74
N GLN A 218 -10.72 -15.42 -26.82
CA GLN A 218 -9.35 -14.97 -27.09
C GLN A 218 -8.83 -13.95 -26.07
N GLU A 219 -9.67 -13.03 -25.58
CA GLU A 219 -9.28 -12.09 -24.51
C GLU A 219 -9.00 -12.83 -23.20
N ARG A 220 -9.73 -13.92 -22.92
CA ARG A 220 -9.49 -14.77 -21.74
C ARG A 220 -8.13 -15.47 -21.83
N GLU A 221 -7.76 -15.97 -23.00
CA GLU A 221 -6.45 -16.60 -23.23
C GLU A 221 -5.31 -15.59 -23.10
N ALA A 222 -5.44 -14.40 -23.68
CA ALA A 222 -4.46 -13.32 -23.55
C ALA A 222 -4.27 -12.87 -22.10
N TYR A 223 -5.37 -12.80 -21.32
CA TYR A 223 -5.30 -12.49 -19.90
C TYR A 223 -4.56 -13.58 -19.11
N ARG A 224 -4.86 -14.87 -19.37
CA ARG A 224 -4.14 -15.99 -18.75
C ARG A 224 -2.65 -15.96 -19.05
N ALA A 225 -2.26 -15.67 -20.30
CA ALA A 225 -0.87 -15.51 -20.67
C ALA A 225 -0.18 -14.38 -19.89
N SER A 226 -0.86 -13.25 -19.68
CA SER A 226 -0.31 -12.12 -18.91
C SER A 226 -0.12 -12.44 -17.43
N ILE A 227 -1.00 -13.26 -16.83
CA ILE A 227 -0.84 -13.75 -15.44
C ILE A 227 0.38 -14.66 -15.33
N ASN A 228 0.56 -15.59 -16.29
CA ASN A 228 1.69 -16.51 -16.27
C ASN A 228 3.04 -15.77 -16.37
N ILE A 229 3.12 -14.73 -17.20
CA ILE A 229 4.30 -13.86 -17.30
C ILE A 229 4.54 -13.10 -15.98
N GLY A 230 3.48 -12.66 -15.30
CA GLY A 230 3.58 -12.03 -13.98
C GLY A 230 4.13 -12.98 -12.91
N LEU A 231 3.64 -14.23 -12.89
CA LEU A 231 4.11 -15.28 -11.98
C LEU A 231 5.57 -15.69 -12.26
N GLU A 232 5.99 -15.73 -13.52
CA GLU A 232 7.39 -15.97 -13.86
C GLU A 232 8.31 -14.84 -13.38
N ARG A 233 7.89 -13.57 -13.53
CA ARG A 233 8.65 -12.43 -13.01
C ARG A 233 8.79 -12.45 -11.49
N GLU A 234 7.73 -12.87 -10.79
CA GLU A 234 7.76 -13.00 -9.34
C GLU A 234 8.72 -14.10 -8.87
N LYS A 235 8.72 -15.26 -9.55
CA LYS A 235 9.72 -16.32 -9.32
C LYS A 235 11.15 -15.88 -9.59
N VAL A 236 11.36 -15.09 -10.65
CA VAL A 236 12.69 -14.54 -10.96
C VAL A 236 13.15 -13.56 -9.87
N ALA A 237 12.25 -12.69 -9.38
CA ALA A 237 12.57 -11.77 -8.30
C ALA A 237 12.87 -12.48 -6.97
N GLU A 238 12.15 -13.57 -6.66
CA GLU A 238 12.41 -14.40 -5.48
C GLU A 238 13.77 -15.12 -5.57
N ASN A 239 14.12 -15.65 -6.74
CA ASN A 239 15.43 -16.24 -6.98
C ASN A 239 16.55 -15.20 -6.88
N GLN A 240 16.36 -14.00 -7.43
CA GLN A 240 17.31 -12.89 -7.31
C GLN A 240 17.50 -12.45 -5.84
N LEU A 241 16.43 -12.45 -5.04
CA LEU A 241 16.51 -12.10 -3.61
C LEU A 241 17.29 -13.14 -2.81
N ASN A 242 17.14 -14.43 -3.13
CA ASN A 242 17.92 -15.50 -2.53
C ASN A 242 19.39 -15.48 -2.97
N GLU A 243 19.67 -15.13 -4.22
CA GLU A 243 21.03 -14.86 -4.70
C GLU A 243 21.66 -13.68 -3.97
N ILE A 244 20.93 -12.57 -3.78
CA ILE A 244 21.41 -11.39 -3.03
C ILE A 244 21.76 -11.76 -1.58
N LYS A 245 20.97 -12.62 -0.93
CA LYS A 245 21.25 -13.10 0.44
C LYS A 245 22.51 -13.97 0.51
N GLU A 246 22.71 -14.88 -0.45
CA GLU A 246 23.94 -15.68 -0.53
C GLU A 246 25.17 -14.80 -0.84
N ILE A 247 25.04 -13.81 -1.73
CA ILE A 247 26.10 -12.85 -2.08
C ILE A 247 26.47 -11.93 -0.92
N ALA A 248 25.50 -11.53 -0.08
CA ALA A 248 25.74 -10.63 1.03
C ALA A 248 26.51 -11.30 2.19
N TYR A 249 26.20 -12.57 2.49
CA TYR A 249 26.75 -13.26 3.68
C TYR A 249 27.89 -14.24 3.38
N LYS A 250 28.05 -14.70 2.14
CA LYS A 250 29.19 -15.54 1.73
C LYS A 250 30.01 -14.87 0.65
N ASP A 251 31.32 -15.06 0.73
CA ASP A 251 32.22 -14.69 -0.36
C ASP A 251 32.02 -15.66 -1.54
N PRO A 252 31.70 -15.17 -2.74
CA PRO A 252 31.36 -16.01 -3.89
C PRO A 252 32.53 -16.83 -4.43
N LEU A 253 33.77 -16.46 -4.11
CA LEU A 253 34.96 -17.18 -4.57
C LEU A 253 35.35 -18.32 -3.62
N THR A 254 35.28 -18.10 -2.32
CA THR A 254 35.83 -19.03 -1.30
C THR A 254 34.76 -19.76 -0.50
N GLY A 255 33.51 -19.31 -0.57
CA GLY A 255 32.35 -19.88 0.13
C GLY A 255 32.34 -19.66 1.65
N VAL A 256 33.32 -18.94 2.19
CA VAL A 256 33.37 -18.54 3.61
C VAL A 256 32.61 -17.25 3.84
N ARG A 257 32.49 -16.81 5.09
CA ARG A 257 31.72 -15.61 5.42
C ARG A 257 32.36 -14.36 4.79
N SER A 258 31.53 -13.45 4.27
CA SER A 258 31.97 -12.23 3.57
C SER A 258 32.53 -11.17 4.54
N LYS A 259 33.18 -10.12 4.00
CA LYS A 259 33.56 -8.91 4.76
C LYS A 259 32.36 -8.29 5.48
N HIS A 260 31.20 -8.26 4.84
CA HIS A 260 29.97 -7.74 5.44
C HIS A 260 29.57 -8.55 6.69
N SER A 261 29.69 -9.87 6.62
CA SER A 261 29.45 -10.76 7.77
C SER A 261 30.45 -10.54 8.91
N TYR A 262 31.69 -10.17 8.60
CA TYR A 262 32.69 -9.83 9.61
C TYR A 262 32.34 -8.54 10.35
N VAL A 263 31.85 -7.51 9.65
CA VAL A 263 31.43 -6.24 10.27
C VAL A 263 30.27 -6.45 11.25
N GLU A 264 29.28 -7.28 10.90
CA GLU A 264 28.20 -7.64 11.84
C GLU A 264 28.75 -8.43 13.05
N PHE A 265 29.64 -9.38 12.81
CA PHE A 265 30.29 -10.18 13.85
C PHE A 265 31.10 -9.31 14.82
N GLU A 266 31.84 -8.33 14.31
CA GLU A 266 32.60 -7.37 15.11
C GLU A 266 31.70 -6.59 16.07
N GLN A 267 30.55 -6.10 15.59
CA GLN A 267 29.58 -5.38 16.42
C GLN A 267 29.01 -6.25 17.56
N GLU A 268 28.78 -7.54 17.30
CA GLU A 268 28.30 -8.49 18.29
C GLU A 268 29.35 -8.72 19.40
N ILE A 269 30.61 -8.94 19.00
CA ILE A 269 31.72 -9.15 19.92
C ILE A 269 32.00 -7.89 20.75
N ASP A 270 31.98 -6.71 20.14
CA ASP A 270 32.12 -5.42 20.84
C ASP A 270 31.06 -5.22 21.92
N LYS A 271 29.83 -5.66 21.67
CA LYS A 271 28.76 -5.63 22.67
C LYS A 271 29.06 -6.56 23.85
N LYS A 272 29.60 -7.76 23.59
CA LYS A 272 30.00 -8.71 24.63
C LYS A 272 31.19 -8.20 25.46
N ILE A 273 32.15 -7.50 24.83
CA ILE A 273 33.28 -6.82 25.49
C ILE A 273 32.75 -5.74 26.45
N ARG A 274 31.88 -4.84 25.97
CA ARG A 274 31.28 -3.77 26.78
C ARG A 274 30.52 -4.30 28.00
N ASN A 275 29.84 -5.43 27.84
CA ASN A 275 29.06 -6.06 28.90
C ASN A 275 29.89 -6.94 29.86
N LYS A 276 31.22 -6.99 29.70
CA LYS A 276 32.14 -7.85 30.47
C LYS A 276 31.73 -9.33 30.50
N SER A 277 31.06 -9.79 29.45
CA SER A 277 30.48 -11.13 29.34
C SER A 277 31.25 -12.03 28.36
N ILE A 278 32.42 -11.58 27.90
CA ILE A 278 33.19 -12.28 26.88
C ILE A 278 34.25 -13.21 27.49
N ALA A 279 34.39 -14.41 26.94
CA ALA A 279 35.46 -15.34 27.28
C ALA A 279 36.80 -14.89 26.66
N GLU A 280 37.90 -15.52 27.07
CA GLU A 280 39.19 -15.31 26.42
C GLU A 280 39.13 -15.75 24.95
N PHE A 281 39.60 -14.88 24.06
CA PHE A 281 39.62 -15.14 22.63
C PHE A 281 40.88 -14.56 21.98
N ALA A 282 41.20 -15.05 20.79
CA ALA A 282 42.25 -14.53 19.94
C ALA A 282 41.72 -14.28 18.53
N LEU A 283 42.27 -13.26 17.87
CA LEU A 283 41.99 -12.97 16.47
C LEU A 283 43.22 -13.29 15.63
N PHE A 284 43.04 -14.06 14.57
CA PHE A 284 44.05 -14.34 13.56
C PHE A 284 43.72 -13.56 12.27
N LEU A 285 44.72 -12.93 11.69
CA LEU A 285 44.68 -12.38 10.34
C LEU A 285 45.63 -13.16 9.45
N PHE A 286 45.16 -13.40 8.23
CA PHE A 286 45.91 -14.06 7.18
C PHE A 286 45.91 -13.21 5.93
N ASP A 287 47.01 -13.23 5.19
CA ASP A 287 47.15 -12.50 3.96
C ASP A 287 48.01 -13.28 2.95
N LEU A 288 47.59 -13.31 1.69
CA LEU A 288 48.32 -13.99 0.62
C LEU A 288 49.46 -13.14 0.06
N ASN A 289 50.64 -13.76 -0.07
CA ASN A 289 51.75 -13.15 -0.77
C ASN A 289 51.64 -13.24 -2.29
N ASP A 290 52.06 -12.16 -2.95
CA ASP A 290 52.29 -12.05 -4.40
C ASP A 290 51.09 -12.39 -5.30
N LEU A 291 49.87 -12.35 -4.76
CA LEU A 291 48.64 -12.58 -5.53
C LEU A 291 48.53 -11.66 -6.76
N LYS A 292 48.96 -10.40 -6.63
CA LYS A 292 49.01 -9.45 -7.76
C LYS A 292 49.95 -9.92 -8.87
N VAL A 293 51.15 -10.40 -8.52
CA VAL A 293 52.12 -10.93 -9.49
C VAL A 293 51.58 -12.20 -10.16
N ILE A 294 50.91 -13.06 -9.39
CA ILE A 294 50.26 -14.27 -9.91
C ILE A 294 49.14 -13.90 -10.89
N ASN A 295 48.30 -12.92 -10.55
CA ASN A 295 47.24 -12.41 -11.44
C ASN A 295 47.83 -11.80 -12.72
N ASP A 296 48.88 -10.99 -12.60
CA ASP A 296 49.52 -10.32 -13.73
C ASP A 296 50.27 -11.29 -14.65
N THR A 297 50.81 -12.39 -14.10
CA THR A 297 51.62 -13.38 -14.84
C THR A 297 50.78 -14.52 -15.43
N TYR A 298 49.83 -15.05 -14.67
CA TYR A 298 49.07 -16.26 -15.01
C TYR A 298 47.57 -16.01 -15.20
N GLY A 299 47.12 -14.77 -15.03
CA GLY A 299 45.73 -14.36 -15.17
C GLY A 299 44.93 -14.52 -13.87
N HIS A 300 43.85 -13.75 -13.77
CA HIS A 300 42.98 -13.70 -12.59
C HIS A 300 42.35 -15.05 -12.22
N ASP A 301 42.12 -15.94 -13.19
CA ASP A 301 41.56 -17.27 -12.93
C ASP A 301 42.52 -18.16 -12.11
N VAL A 302 43.83 -18.00 -12.30
CA VAL A 302 44.86 -18.73 -11.55
C VAL A 302 45.02 -18.13 -10.15
N GLY A 303 45.00 -16.80 -10.02
CA GLY A 303 44.99 -16.17 -8.69
C GLY A 303 43.75 -16.51 -7.88
N ASN A 304 42.58 -16.62 -8.52
CA ASN A 304 41.35 -17.10 -7.87
C ASN A 304 41.50 -18.51 -7.29
N LYS A 305 42.17 -19.43 -8.01
CA LYS A 305 42.49 -20.78 -7.49
C LYS A 305 43.45 -20.72 -6.30
N PHE A 306 44.42 -19.80 -6.30
CA PHE A 306 45.32 -19.58 -5.18
C PHE A 306 44.60 -19.07 -3.93
N ILE A 307 43.62 -18.19 -4.10
CA ILE A 307 42.77 -17.69 -3.01
C ILE A 307 41.94 -18.83 -2.40
N ILE A 308 41.30 -19.66 -3.23
CA ILE A 308 40.53 -20.83 -2.78
C ILE A 308 41.43 -21.78 -2.00
N LYS A 309 42.60 -22.13 -2.55
CA LYS A 309 43.54 -23.07 -1.92
C LYS A 309 44.09 -22.54 -0.60
N SER A 310 44.39 -21.25 -0.53
CA SER A 310 44.81 -20.60 0.72
C SER A 310 43.71 -20.65 1.78
N CYS A 311 42.46 -20.43 1.37
CA CYS A 311 41.30 -20.54 2.26
C CYS A 311 41.16 -21.98 2.80
N ASP A 312 41.32 -22.99 1.95
CA ASP A 312 41.25 -24.40 2.36
C ASP A 312 42.38 -24.78 3.33
N ILE A 313 43.60 -24.29 3.10
CA ILE A 313 44.71 -24.43 4.04
C ILE A 313 44.33 -23.81 5.39
N ILE A 314 43.83 -22.56 5.41
CA ILE A 314 43.44 -21.90 6.66
C ILE A 314 42.39 -22.74 7.41
N LYS A 315 41.34 -23.23 6.72
CA LYS A 315 40.28 -24.07 7.30
C LYS A 315 40.83 -25.35 7.95
N GLU A 316 41.84 -25.97 7.36
CA GLU A 316 42.45 -27.20 7.90
C GLU A 316 43.08 -26.96 9.28
N PHE A 317 43.74 -25.81 9.47
CA PHE A 317 44.40 -25.46 10.73
C PHE A 317 43.45 -24.87 11.79
N VAL A 318 42.42 -24.13 11.38
CA VAL A 318 41.50 -23.47 12.34
C VAL A 318 40.20 -24.24 12.59
N GLY A 319 39.93 -25.30 11.82
CA GLY A 319 38.75 -26.15 11.97
C GLY A 319 37.42 -25.39 11.75
N ASN A 320 36.48 -25.56 12.67
CA ASN A 320 35.14 -24.94 12.61
C ASN A 320 35.11 -23.51 13.17
N ALA A 321 36.27 -22.88 13.42
CA ALA A 321 36.32 -21.50 13.89
C ALA A 321 35.68 -20.53 12.87
N PRO A 322 35.01 -19.46 13.32
CA PRO A 322 34.48 -18.43 12.42
C PRO A 322 35.58 -17.84 11.53
N LEU A 323 35.52 -18.16 10.22
CA LEU A 323 36.45 -17.71 9.19
C LEU A 323 35.72 -16.76 8.23
N PHE A 324 36.33 -15.61 8.00
CA PHE A 324 35.82 -14.54 7.16
C PHE A 324 36.86 -14.16 6.10
N ARG A 325 36.42 -13.88 4.87
CA ARG A 325 37.26 -13.21 3.88
C ARG A 325 37.02 -11.70 4.00
N TYR A 326 38.00 -11.01 4.59
CA TYR A 326 37.90 -9.59 4.94
C TYR A 326 38.32 -8.67 3.78
N GLY A 327 39.23 -9.13 2.92
CA GLY A 327 39.75 -8.41 1.78
C GLY A 327 39.95 -9.30 0.55
N GLY A 328 40.60 -8.75 -0.50
CA GLY A 328 40.88 -9.51 -1.71
C GLY A 328 41.80 -10.70 -1.46
N ASP A 329 42.83 -10.50 -0.66
CA ASP A 329 43.85 -11.46 -0.24
C ASP A 329 43.84 -11.71 1.28
N GLU A 330 42.91 -11.10 2.02
CA GLU A 330 42.92 -11.09 3.49
C GLU A 330 41.78 -11.93 4.09
N PHE A 331 42.13 -12.73 5.10
CA PHE A 331 41.19 -13.54 5.88
C PHE A 331 41.33 -13.27 7.37
N VAL A 332 40.22 -13.41 8.10
CA VAL A 332 40.15 -13.19 9.54
C VAL A 332 39.51 -14.40 10.19
N VAL A 333 40.10 -14.87 11.29
CA VAL A 333 39.58 -15.98 12.08
C VAL A 333 39.45 -15.58 13.54
N TYR A 334 38.31 -15.89 14.13
CA TYR A 334 38.05 -15.72 15.55
C TYR A 334 38.19 -17.05 16.30
N LEU A 335 39.05 -17.10 17.32
CA LEU A 335 39.28 -18.31 18.12
C LEU A 335 38.79 -18.12 19.56
N GLU A 336 37.88 -18.99 20.00
CA GLU A 336 37.37 -19.06 21.37
C GLU A 336 37.41 -20.50 21.92
N GLY A 337 37.22 -20.66 23.24
CA GLY A 337 37.07 -21.97 23.89
C GLY A 337 38.29 -22.90 23.75
N ASP A 338 38.05 -24.15 23.36
CA ASP A 338 39.11 -25.18 23.28
C ASP A 338 40.15 -24.87 22.20
N ILE A 339 39.75 -24.21 21.10
CA ILE A 339 40.65 -23.83 20.01
C ILE A 339 41.55 -22.67 20.44
N TYR A 340 41.03 -21.71 21.20
CA TYR A 340 41.82 -20.61 21.77
C TYR A 340 43.02 -21.11 22.62
N SER A 341 42.82 -22.19 23.38
CA SER A 341 43.88 -22.79 24.19
C SER A 341 45.05 -23.34 23.37
N LYS A 342 44.84 -23.64 22.08
CA LYS A 342 45.84 -24.18 21.15
C LYS A 342 46.44 -23.14 20.21
N ARG A 343 46.08 -21.86 20.34
CA ARG A 343 46.45 -20.79 19.39
C ARG A 343 47.94 -20.70 19.05
N PHE A 344 48.83 -20.85 20.04
CA PHE A 344 50.28 -20.80 19.80
C PHE A 344 50.76 -21.98 18.95
N GLN A 345 50.25 -23.17 19.24
CA GLN A 345 50.53 -24.38 18.46
C GLN A 345 49.99 -24.26 17.04
N ILE A 346 48.75 -23.77 16.88
CA ILE A 346 48.14 -23.55 15.56
C ILE A 346 49.00 -22.59 14.72
N LEU A 347 49.47 -21.48 15.30
CA LEU A 347 50.34 -20.55 14.58
C LEU A 347 51.69 -21.16 14.21
N GLU A 348 52.31 -21.91 15.12
CA GLU A 348 53.60 -22.56 14.89
C GLU A 348 53.50 -23.61 13.78
N ASP A 349 52.49 -24.48 13.84
CA ASP A 349 52.24 -25.51 12.82
C ASP A 349 51.90 -24.88 11.47
N PHE A 350 51.06 -23.84 11.46
CA PHE A 350 50.74 -23.10 10.24
C PHE A 350 51.98 -22.43 9.62
N ASN A 351 52.80 -21.77 10.43
CA ASN A 351 54.02 -21.13 9.94
C ASN A 351 55.04 -22.14 9.40
N ASN A 352 55.21 -23.28 10.07
CA ASN A 352 56.07 -24.37 9.60
C ASN A 352 55.59 -24.95 8.26
N TYR A 353 54.27 -25.10 8.10
CA TYR A 353 53.67 -25.54 6.83
C TYR A 353 53.90 -24.53 5.71
N ILE A 354 53.64 -23.23 5.96
CA ILE A 354 53.84 -22.18 4.95
C ILE A 354 55.33 -22.01 4.57
N GLU A 355 56.26 -22.18 5.51
CA GLU A 355 57.70 -22.11 5.18
C GLU A 355 58.16 -23.26 4.28
N GLN A 356 57.55 -24.45 4.38
CA GLN A 356 57.79 -25.54 3.45
C GLN A 356 57.28 -25.21 2.04
N ASN A 357 56.26 -24.37 1.94
CA ASN A 357 55.69 -23.97 0.65
C ASN A 357 56.60 -23.03 -0.16
N ILE A 358 57.61 -22.40 0.46
CA ILE A 358 58.49 -21.39 -0.17
C ILE A 358 59.20 -21.90 -1.43
N ASN A 359 59.55 -23.20 -1.48
CA ASN A 359 60.21 -23.81 -2.65
C ASN A 359 59.26 -24.68 -3.49
N THR A 360 57.96 -24.51 -3.32
CA THR A 360 56.92 -25.26 -4.02
C THR A 360 55.99 -24.30 -4.75
N ASN A 361 55.18 -24.80 -5.68
CA ASN A 361 54.20 -23.98 -6.39
C ASN A 361 52.89 -23.79 -5.58
N GLU A 362 53.00 -23.81 -4.25
CA GLU A 362 51.89 -23.75 -3.30
C GLU A 362 51.69 -22.32 -2.75
N PRO A 363 50.49 -21.98 -2.25
CA PRO A 363 50.23 -20.66 -1.70
C PRO A 363 51.07 -20.35 -0.45
N ILE A 364 51.54 -19.11 -0.38
CA ILE A 364 52.31 -18.58 0.75
C ILE A 364 51.45 -17.54 1.45
N VAL A 365 51.07 -17.83 2.69
CA VAL A 365 50.12 -17.04 3.47
C VAL A 365 50.80 -16.55 4.73
N ALA A 366 50.85 -15.24 4.91
CA ALA A 366 51.31 -14.63 6.14
C ALA A 366 50.21 -14.72 7.20
N ALA A 367 50.57 -15.12 8.42
CA ALA A 367 49.65 -15.17 9.55
C ALA A 367 50.16 -14.28 10.69
N GLY A 368 49.25 -13.54 11.30
CA GLY A 368 49.46 -12.80 12.55
C GLY A 368 48.28 -12.98 13.48
N PHE A 369 48.51 -12.94 14.79
CA PHE A 369 47.42 -13.04 15.75
C PHE A 369 47.63 -12.14 16.97
N SER A 370 46.54 -11.80 17.65
CA SER A 370 46.58 -11.10 18.92
C SER A 370 45.54 -11.65 19.89
N ASP A 371 45.92 -11.73 21.16
CA ASP A 371 45.03 -12.06 22.27
C ASP A 371 44.21 -10.83 22.66
N PHE A 372 42.96 -11.08 23.06
CA PHE A 372 42.16 -10.09 23.77
C PHE A 372 42.66 -9.92 25.21
N ILE A 373 42.93 -8.67 25.61
CA ILE A 373 43.45 -8.31 26.91
C ILE A 373 42.39 -7.48 27.64
N LEU A 374 41.69 -8.10 28.59
CA LEU A 374 40.58 -7.48 29.33
C LEU A 374 40.95 -6.13 29.99
N SER A 375 42.21 -5.94 30.38
CA SER A 375 42.68 -4.70 31.01
C SER A 375 43.03 -3.57 30.04
N LYS A 376 43.13 -3.85 28.74
CA LYS A 376 43.64 -2.91 27.72
C LYS A 376 42.66 -2.68 26.57
N ASP A 377 41.82 -3.66 26.25
CA ASP A 377 41.01 -3.67 25.05
C ASP A 377 39.54 -3.37 25.33
N ASN A 378 39.02 -2.35 24.64
CA ASN A 378 37.62 -1.94 24.75
C ASN A 378 36.79 -2.27 23.49
N THR A 379 37.44 -2.68 22.40
CA THR A 379 36.84 -3.05 21.11
C THR A 379 37.65 -4.17 20.44
N LEU A 380 37.00 -4.95 19.57
CA LEU A 380 37.62 -5.97 18.73
C LEU A 380 38.59 -5.36 17.72
N SER A 381 38.25 -4.18 17.19
CA SER A 381 39.13 -3.40 16.30
C SER A 381 40.54 -3.18 16.90
N ALA A 382 40.66 -2.94 18.21
CA ALA A 382 41.97 -2.79 18.86
C ALA A 382 42.80 -4.09 18.90
N VAL A 383 42.14 -5.26 18.93
CA VAL A 383 42.77 -6.58 18.83
C VAL A 383 43.16 -6.86 17.37
N PHE A 384 42.28 -6.49 16.43
CA PHE A 384 42.51 -6.58 14.99
C PHE A 384 43.77 -5.83 14.57
N THR A 385 43.91 -4.55 14.92
CA THR A 385 45.07 -3.73 14.54
C THR A 385 46.39 -4.36 14.99
N ARG A 386 46.45 -4.92 16.20
CA ARG A 386 47.67 -5.60 16.68
C ARG A 386 47.96 -6.91 15.95
N ALA A 387 46.92 -7.65 15.59
CA ALA A 387 47.07 -8.89 14.83
C ALA A 387 47.49 -8.60 13.39
N ASP A 388 46.96 -7.52 12.80
CA ASP A 388 47.31 -7.00 11.47
C ASP A 388 48.77 -6.54 11.40
N GLU A 389 49.24 -5.75 12.38
CA GLU A 389 50.65 -5.36 12.48
C GLU A 389 51.59 -6.60 12.48
N ARG A 390 51.25 -7.62 13.27
CA ARG A 390 52.03 -8.87 13.36
C ARG A 390 51.98 -9.66 12.05
N MET A 391 50.83 -9.70 11.38
CA MET A 391 50.66 -10.34 10.07
C MET A 391 51.53 -9.63 9.03
N TYR A 392 51.48 -8.29 8.99
CA TYR A 392 52.24 -7.47 8.06
C TYR A 392 53.76 -7.71 8.20
N HIS A 393 54.26 -7.81 9.43
CA HIS A 393 55.66 -8.18 9.68
C HIS A 393 56.02 -9.56 9.11
N ARG A 394 55.15 -10.56 9.31
CA ARG A 394 55.33 -11.92 8.76
C ARG A 394 55.27 -11.93 7.24
N LYS A 395 54.37 -11.14 6.63
CA LYS A 395 54.22 -10.97 5.18
C LYS A 395 55.52 -10.52 4.54
N ARG A 396 56.17 -9.51 5.13
CA ARG A 396 57.47 -8.99 4.66
C ARG A 396 58.59 -10.01 4.78
N TYR A 397 58.64 -10.79 5.87
CA TYR A 397 59.62 -11.86 6.04
C TYR A 397 59.50 -12.92 4.93
N LEU A 398 58.29 -13.39 4.67
CA LEU A 398 58.03 -14.41 3.65
C LEU A 398 58.36 -13.93 2.23
N LYS A 399 58.08 -12.66 1.89
CA LYS A 399 58.49 -12.07 0.59
C LYS A 399 60.01 -12.00 0.40
N GLY A 400 60.77 -11.89 1.49
CA GLY A 400 62.23 -11.91 1.44
C GLY A 400 62.80 -13.29 1.08
N LEU A 401 62.04 -14.37 1.32
CA LEU A 401 62.49 -15.74 1.09
C LEU A 401 62.13 -16.29 -0.31
N THR A 402 61.18 -15.67 -1.02
CA THR A 402 60.63 -16.14 -2.30
C THR A 402 61.25 -15.49 -3.55
N ALA A 403 62.23 -14.59 -3.38
CA ALA A 403 62.89 -13.95 -4.51
C ALA A 403 63.72 -14.97 -5.36
N PRO A 404 63.69 -14.92 -6.71
CA PRO A 404 64.35 -15.92 -7.57
C PRO A 404 65.87 -16.00 -7.40
N LYS A 405 66.44 -17.20 -7.39
CA LYS A 405 67.89 -17.48 -7.25
C LYS A 405 68.71 -17.49 -8.55
N ASP A 406 68.11 -17.22 -9.72
CA ASP A 406 68.77 -17.44 -11.03
C ASP A 406 69.24 -16.17 -11.78
N ASN A 407 69.36 -15.02 -11.11
CA ASN A 407 70.08 -13.86 -11.65
C ASN A 407 71.29 -13.55 -10.78
N ALA A 408 72.36 -14.34 -10.94
CA ALA A 408 73.63 -14.14 -10.23
C ALA A 408 74.48 -12.99 -10.80
N ASP A 409 74.07 -12.30 -11.88
CA ASP A 409 74.85 -11.19 -12.47
C ASP A 409 74.02 -9.93 -12.80
N ILE A 410 72.76 -9.85 -12.37
CA ILE A 410 72.01 -8.58 -12.34
C ILE A 410 71.22 -8.57 -11.04
N MET A 411 71.86 -8.10 -9.97
CA MET A 411 71.11 -7.54 -8.85
C MET A 411 70.42 -6.28 -9.36
N PRO A 412 69.08 -6.18 -9.32
CA PRO A 412 68.45 -4.86 -9.32
C PRO A 412 68.99 -4.17 -8.06
N GLU A 413 69.60 -3.00 -8.24
CA GLU A 413 69.86 -2.09 -7.13
C GLU A 413 68.56 -1.96 -6.33
N ILE A 414 68.58 -2.51 -5.11
CA ILE A 414 67.62 -2.16 -4.07
C ILE A 414 67.66 -0.65 -4.03
N SER A 415 66.57 0.01 -4.45
CA SER A 415 66.52 1.47 -4.34
C SER A 415 66.73 1.81 -2.88
N THR A 416 67.82 2.54 -2.66
CA THR A 416 68.46 2.83 -1.37
C THR A 416 67.59 3.65 -0.43
N ASP A 417 66.36 3.99 -0.83
CA ASP A 417 65.40 4.76 -0.04
C ASP A 417 64.51 3.89 0.89
N ASN A 418 64.24 2.61 0.57
CA ASN A 418 63.32 1.78 1.37
C ASN A 418 64.00 0.89 2.42
N ALA A 419 65.33 0.77 2.40
CA ALA A 419 66.10 0.02 3.40
C ALA A 419 66.36 0.82 4.69
N ARG A 420 65.93 2.09 4.74
CA ARG A 420 66.24 3.04 5.82
C ARG A 420 65.07 3.29 6.79
N LEU A 421 64.05 2.43 6.79
CA LEU A 421 63.06 2.37 7.88
C LEU A 421 63.76 1.89 9.15
N SER A 422 63.59 2.66 10.23
CA SER A 422 64.52 2.74 11.35
C SER A 422 65.01 1.38 11.85
N MET A 423 66.34 1.26 11.93
CA MET A 423 67.08 0.12 12.50
C MET A 423 66.52 -0.36 13.86
N TYR A 424 65.85 0.55 14.55
CA TYR A 424 65.14 0.36 15.80
C TYR A 424 63.97 -0.64 15.74
N GLU A 425 63.21 -0.64 14.64
CA GLU A 425 62.02 -1.49 14.48
C GLU A 425 62.40 -2.94 14.13
N LEU A 426 63.51 -3.15 13.42
CA LEU A 426 64.01 -4.48 13.07
C LEU A 426 64.54 -5.27 14.28
N PHE A 427 65.06 -4.58 15.31
CA PHE A 427 65.66 -5.23 16.48
C PHE A 427 64.64 -5.71 17.51
N TYR A 428 63.45 -5.11 17.56
CA TYR A 428 62.40 -5.50 18.51
C TYR A 428 61.83 -6.91 18.23
N TYR A 429 62.07 -7.45 17.02
CA TYR A 429 61.42 -8.66 16.52
C TYR A 429 62.36 -9.84 16.23
N ASN A 430 63.70 -9.71 16.35
CA ASN A 430 64.60 -10.77 15.91
C ASN A 430 65.89 -10.90 16.74
N THR A 431 65.99 -11.90 17.61
CA THR A 431 67.17 -12.16 18.47
C THR A 431 68.26 -13.01 17.80
N LYS A 432 68.22 -13.22 16.48
CA LYS A 432 69.15 -14.15 15.78
C LYS A 432 70.09 -13.52 14.75
N ILE A 433 70.03 -12.22 14.48
CA ILE A 433 70.89 -11.57 13.48
C ILE A 433 71.88 -10.63 14.19
N SER A 434 73.16 -10.74 13.86
CA SER A 434 74.20 -9.86 14.38
C SER A 434 74.03 -8.45 13.80
N LEU A 435 73.95 -7.44 14.67
CA LEU A 435 73.73 -6.03 14.31
C LEU A 435 74.77 -5.51 13.31
N ILE A 436 75.99 -6.07 13.37
CA ILE A 436 77.11 -5.70 12.48
C ILE A 436 76.91 -6.17 11.04
N ASP A 437 76.30 -7.34 10.83
CA ASP A 437 76.08 -7.89 9.49
C ASP A 437 74.99 -7.11 8.77
N MET A 438 73.96 -6.70 9.51
CA MET A 438 72.89 -5.86 9.00
C MET A 438 73.41 -4.49 8.58
N LEU A 439 74.25 -3.86 9.40
CA LEU A 439 74.83 -2.55 9.10
C LEU A 439 75.90 -2.58 8.01
N ASN A 440 76.74 -3.62 7.96
CA ASN A 440 77.69 -3.79 6.86
C ASN A 440 76.99 -4.08 5.53
N SER A 441 75.79 -4.68 5.56
CA SER A 441 74.96 -4.90 4.37
C SER A 441 74.14 -3.67 3.95
N SER A 442 74.10 -2.62 4.78
CA SER A 442 73.41 -1.36 4.49
C SER A 442 74.37 -0.38 3.81
N ASN A 443 73.88 0.39 2.82
CA ASN A 443 74.66 1.41 2.11
C ASN A 443 74.90 2.64 2.99
N ALA A 444 75.74 2.48 4.03
CA ALA A 444 76.24 3.57 4.86
C ALA A 444 77.14 4.47 4.01
N ASP A 445 76.97 5.78 4.12
CA ASP A 445 77.78 6.73 3.37
C ASP A 445 79.17 6.95 4.02
N GLU A 446 79.31 6.65 5.31
CA GLU A 446 80.59 6.65 6.03
C GLU A 446 80.59 5.62 7.16
N VAL A 447 81.72 4.94 7.35
CA VAL A 447 81.96 3.99 8.44
C VAL A 447 83.32 4.27 9.07
N LEU A 448 83.33 4.55 10.37
CA LEU A 448 84.53 4.81 11.17
C LEU A 448 84.67 3.74 12.25
N GLU A 449 85.88 3.26 12.49
CA GLU A 449 86.24 2.46 13.64
C GLU A 449 87.06 3.31 14.60
N VAL A 450 86.66 3.38 15.86
CA VAL A 450 87.30 4.22 16.88
C VAL A 450 87.87 3.33 17.97
N ASP A 451 89.15 3.54 18.29
CA ASP A 451 89.78 2.99 19.49
C ASP A 451 89.87 4.10 20.54
N PHE A 452 88.94 4.01 21.48
CA PHE A 452 88.78 5.00 22.54
C PHE A 452 89.99 5.04 23.48
N LYS A 453 90.62 3.89 23.78
CA LYS A 453 91.72 3.83 24.75
C LYS A 453 92.97 4.54 24.25
N ASN A 454 93.15 4.57 22.93
CA ASN A 454 94.31 5.16 22.27
C ASN A 454 94.01 6.53 21.63
N ASP A 455 92.78 7.07 21.78
CA ASP A 455 92.27 8.28 21.09
C ASP A 455 92.50 8.25 19.56
N THR A 456 92.44 7.07 18.95
CA THR A 456 92.64 6.93 17.50
C THR A 456 91.35 6.52 16.81
N PHE A 457 91.22 6.89 15.55
CA PHE A 457 90.13 6.41 14.69
C PHE A 457 90.68 6.02 13.32
N LYS A 458 89.97 5.13 12.66
CA LYS A 458 90.27 4.65 11.33
C LYS A 458 89.00 4.70 10.49
N GLN A 459 89.03 5.43 9.39
CA GLN A 459 87.95 5.43 8.41
C GLN A 459 88.00 4.13 7.61
N ILE A 460 86.95 3.33 7.72
CA ILE A 460 86.83 2.02 7.08
C ILE A 460 86.25 2.16 5.68
N TYR A 461 85.26 3.04 5.53
CA TYR A 461 84.58 3.30 4.27
C TYR A 461 84.03 4.73 4.28
N HIS A 462 84.05 5.41 3.14
CA HIS A 462 83.31 6.64 2.94
C HIS A 462 83.00 6.84 1.45
N VAL A 463 81.93 7.56 1.15
CA VAL A 463 81.63 7.98 -0.21
C VAL A 463 82.51 9.18 -0.58
N GLU A 464 83.42 8.95 -1.51
CA GLU A 464 84.42 9.93 -1.94
C GLU A 464 83.74 11.23 -2.45
N GLY A 465 84.16 12.37 -1.93
CA GLY A 465 83.65 13.70 -2.33
C GLY A 465 82.26 14.09 -1.81
N LYS A 466 81.58 13.25 -1.01
CA LYS A 466 80.23 13.54 -0.50
C LYS A 466 80.23 14.46 0.72
N TYR A 467 80.99 14.10 1.76
CA TYR A 467 81.07 14.86 3.01
C TYR A 467 82.41 15.58 3.16
N PHE A 468 82.43 16.64 3.96
CA PHE A 468 83.66 17.39 4.21
C PHE A 468 84.64 16.56 5.07
N THR A 469 85.72 16.07 4.46
CA THR A 469 86.80 15.34 5.13
C THR A 469 88.06 16.22 5.24
N PRO A 470 88.63 16.44 6.44
CA PRO A 470 89.86 17.19 6.61
C PRO A 470 91.11 16.37 6.24
N ASP A 471 92.12 17.02 5.65
CA ASP A 471 93.29 16.36 5.03
C ASP A 471 94.25 15.67 6.02
N SER A 472 94.13 15.87 7.33
CA SER A 472 94.76 15.03 8.36
C SER A 472 94.25 15.39 9.75
N LEU A 473 93.54 14.47 10.40
CA LEU A 473 93.19 14.56 11.82
C LEU A 473 93.95 13.48 12.58
N GLU A 474 94.66 13.89 13.63
CA GLU A 474 95.60 13.02 14.35
C GLU A 474 94.95 12.24 15.52
N SER A 475 93.70 12.53 15.90
CA SER A 475 93.02 11.84 17.01
C SER A 475 91.49 11.88 16.94
N TYR A 476 90.80 10.97 17.63
CA TYR A 476 89.32 10.91 17.69
C TYR A 476 88.74 12.17 18.34
N SER A 477 89.36 12.66 19.41
CA SER A 477 88.97 13.92 20.05
C SER A 477 89.11 15.13 19.12
N ALA A 478 90.10 15.12 18.22
CA ALA A 478 90.23 16.15 17.18
C ALA A 478 89.10 16.07 16.14
N LEU A 479 88.69 14.85 15.75
CA LEU A 479 87.55 14.62 14.84
C LEU A 479 86.24 15.17 15.38
N VAL A 480 85.91 14.90 16.64
CA VAL A 480 84.66 15.36 17.26
C VAL A 480 84.61 16.90 17.34
N ASN A 481 85.71 17.52 17.78
CA ASN A 481 85.81 18.99 17.86
C ASN A 481 85.76 19.65 16.48
N PHE A 482 86.38 19.03 15.48
CA PHE A 482 86.32 19.51 14.10
C PHE A 482 84.89 19.46 13.55
N ALA A 483 84.20 18.33 13.75
CA ALA A 483 82.83 18.13 13.29
C ALA A 483 81.87 19.19 13.86
N ILE A 484 81.97 19.49 15.16
CA ILE A 484 81.10 20.48 15.82
C ILE A 484 81.33 21.91 15.29
N LYS A 485 82.57 22.25 14.97
CA LYS A 485 82.95 23.61 14.57
C LYS A 485 82.72 23.87 13.08
N HIS A 486 82.77 22.83 12.25
CA HIS A 486 82.86 22.99 10.80
C HIS A 486 81.87 22.16 9.97
N VAL A 487 81.29 21.08 10.51
CA VAL A 487 80.55 20.09 9.72
C VAL A 487 79.11 19.88 10.18
N VAL A 488 78.85 19.86 11.49
CA VAL A 488 77.50 19.71 12.06
C VAL A 488 76.82 21.08 12.11
N HIS A 489 75.55 21.14 11.75
CA HIS A 489 74.77 22.38 11.81
C HIS A 489 74.70 22.93 13.25
N PRO A 490 74.86 24.24 13.50
CA PRO A 490 74.93 24.84 14.84
C PRO A 490 73.80 24.41 15.80
N ASP A 491 72.56 24.36 15.33
CA ASP A 491 71.42 23.95 16.17
C ASP A 491 71.44 22.47 16.58
N ASP A 492 72.17 21.63 15.83
CA ASP A 492 72.16 20.18 16.01
C ASP A 492 73.42 19.68 16.78
N VAL A 493 74.31 20.61 17.15
CA VAL A 493 75.55 20.34 17.90
C VAL A 493 75.28 19.61 19.21
N GLY A 494 74.20 19.96 19.92
CA GLY A 494 73.84 19.31 21.19
C GLY A 494 73.52 17.83 21.02
N SER A 495 72.78 17.46 19.98
CA SER A 495 72.42 16.07 19.66
C SER A 495 73.64 15.26 19.25
N TYR A 496 74.51 15.83 18.41
CA TYR A 496 75.78 15.20 18.02
C TYR A 496 76.70 14.98 19.22
N MET A 497 76.85 15.99 20.09
CA MET A 497 77.66 15.90 21.29
C MET A 497 77.16 14.84 22.26
N ASN A 498 75.84 14.72 22.46
CA ASN A 498 75.29 13.70 23.34
C ASN A 498 75.59 12.28 22.86
N LEU A 499 75.54 12.04 21.54
CA LEU A 499 75.89 10.76 20.95
C LEU A 499 77.39 10.47 21.11
N MET A 500 78.24 11.47 20.85
CA MET A 500 79.69 11.33 20.79
C MET A 500 80.41 11.54 22.14
N LYS A 501 79.67 11.88 23.21
CA LYS A 501 80.23 12.16 24.54
C LYS A 501 80.83 10.91 25.17
N ILE A 502 82.11 11.04 25.52
CA ILE A 502 82.97 10.02 26.12
C ILE A 502 82.57 9.69 27.57
N ASP A 503 82.23 10.69 28.38
CA ASP A 503 81.93 10.45 29.80
C ASP A 503 80.69 9.57 29.97
N GLY A 504 80.88 8.42 30.60
CA GLY A 504 79.82 7.43 30.81
C GLY A 504 79.35 6.73 29.53
N PHE A 505 80.08 6.83 28.42
CA PHE A 505 79.69 6.29 27.10
C PHE A 505 79.31 4.80 27.15
N PHE A 506 80.19 3.94 27.66
CA PHE A 506 79.93 2.49 27.71
C PHE A 506 78.82 2.13 28.70
N GLU A 507 78.69 2.84 29.82
CA GLU A 507 77.55 2.63 30.74
C GLU A 507 76.23 3.09 30.13
N ARG A 508 76.23 4.23 29.42
CA ARG A 508 75.06 4.75 28.72
C ARG A 508 74.59 3.75 27.66
N LEU A 509 75.51 3.22 26.86
CA LEU A 509 75.20 2.24 25.83
C LEU A 509 74.76 0.89 26.41
N LYS A 510 75.34 0.46 27.54
CA LYS A 510 74.91 -0.77 28.22
C LYS A 510 73.49 -0.65 28.79
N ASN A 511 73.11 0.56 29.22
CA ASN A 511 71.78 0.87 29.76
C ASN A 511 70.82 1.45 28.70
N ALA A 512 71.22 1.51 27.43
CA ALA A 512 70.38 1.97 26.35
C ALA A 512 69.26 0.95 26.06
N ARG A 513 68.19 1.41 25.40
CA ARG A 513 67.02 0.57 25.09
C ARG A 513 67.37 -0.64 24.21
N ILE A 514 68.46 -0.56 23.45
CA ILE A 514 69.16 -1.69 22.83
C ILE A 514 70.59 -1.70 23.40
N PRO A 515 71.02 -2.74 24.14
CA PRO A 515 72.35 -2.78 24.71
C PRO A 515 73.44 -2.63 23.65
N ASN A 516 74.42 -1.77 23.91
CA ASN A 516 75.58 -1.53 23.06
C ASN A 516 75.29 -0.88 21.69
N PHE A 517 74.11 -0.25 21.51
CA PHE A 517 73.72 0.51 20.32
C PHE A 517 73.04 1.84 20.68
N ASP A 518 73.36 2.91 19.95
CA ASP A 518 72.68 4.22 20.04
C ASP A 518 72.77 4.98 18.71
N PHE A 519 71.90 5.97 18.50
CA PHE A 519 71.87 6.74 17.25
C PHE A 519 71.33 8.16 17.44
N ALA A 520 71.64 9.05 16.50
CA ALA A 520 71.07 10.41 16.46
C ALA A 520 70.88 10.93 15.03
N HIS A 521 69.92 11.86 14.87
CA HIS A 521 69.69 12.60 13.64
C HIS A 521 70.18 14.03 13.77
N PHE A 522 70.92 14.51 12.78
CA PHE A 522 71.38 15.90 12.70
C PHE A 522 71.68 16.29 11.25
N ARG A 523 71.88 17.57 11.00
CA ARG A 523 72.29 18.09 9.69
C ARG A 523 73.81 18.11 9.58
N TYR A 524 74.33 17.53 8.50
CA TYR A 524 75.75 17.39 8.21
C TYR A 524 76.10 18.07 6.89
N LYS A 525 77.22 18.79 6.88
CA LYS A 525 77.62 19.65 5.76
C LYS A 525 78.34 18.84 4.67
N LEU A 526 77.88 19.00 3.43
CA LEU A 526 78.51 18.46 2.23
C LEU A 526 79.71 19.31 1.79
N GLN A 527 80.57 18.75 0.93
CA GLN A 527 81.73 19.46 0.39
C GLN A 527 81.35 20.71 -0.43
N GLY A 528 80.15 20.71 -1.04
CA GLY A 528 79.56 21.85 -1.76
C GLY A 528 78.97 22.95 -0.86
N GLY A 529 79.00 22.80 0.46
CA GLY A 529 78.56 23.81 1.44
C GLY A 529 77.11 23.66 1.93
N GLU A 530 76.29 22.82 1.30
CA GLU A 530 74.91 22.52 1.71
C GLU A 530 74.85 21.58 2.92
N TYR A 531 73.78 21.66 3.70
CA TYR A 531 73.51 20.74 4.80
C TYR A 531 72.46 19.70 4.40
N ARG A 532 72.71 18.44 4.76
CA ARG A 532 71.74 17.34 4.60
C ARG A 532 71.47 16.65 5.92
N TYR A 533 70.24 16.16 6.10
CA TYR A 533 69.93 15.34 7.27
C TYR A 533 70.59 13.97 7.17
N VAL A 534 71.29 13.57 8.22
CA VAL A 534 71.94 12.27 8.36
C VAL A 534 71.50 11.57 9.63
N GLU A 535 71.53 10.24 9.61
CA GLU A 535 71.44 9.38 10.79
C GLU A 535 72.83 8.80 11.09
N GLN A 536 73.31 9.02 12.31
CA GLN A 536 74.55 8.43 12.78
C GLN A 536 74.26 7.37 13.85
N CYS A 537 74.73 6.14 13.62
CA CYS A 537 74.58 5.01 14.53
C CYS A 537 75.94 4.63 15.13
N VAL A 538 75.96 4.23 16.41
CA VAL A 538 77.18 3.84 17.13
C VAL A 538 77.00 2.48 17.81
N ILE A 539 77.97 1.58 17.63
CA ILE A 539 77.93 0.19 18.13
C ILE A 539 79.21 -0.20 18.86
N THR A 540 79.05 -0.90 19.97
CA THR A 540 80.15 -1.50 20.75
C THR A 540 79.83 -2.92 21.26
N GLY A 541 80.71 -3.51 22.07
CA GLY A 541 80.45 -4.77 22.81
C GLY A 541 81.06 -6.05 22.22
N LYS A 542 81.47 -6.98 23.10
CA LYS A 542 82.06 -8.30 22.73
C LYS A 542 81.11 -9.21 21.97
N GLU A 543 79.81 -9.12 22.27
CA GLU A 543 78.74 -9.86 21.59
C GLU A 543 78.56 -9.46 20.12
N ASN A 544 79.03 -8.27 19.75
CA ASN A 544 79.10 -7.79 18.37
C ASN A 544 80.50 -7.96 17.74
N GLY A 545 81.41 -8.70 18.39
CA GLY A 545 82.76 -9.01 17.88
C GLY A 545 83.86 -8.01 18.19
N PHE A 546 83.63 -7.00 19.05
CA PHE A 546 84.61 -5.94 19.33
C PHE A 546 85.36 -6.09 20.66
N GLU A 547 86.64 -5.70 20.68
CA GLU A 547 87.43 -5.61 21.91
C GLU A 547 86.98 -4.44 22.81
N GLU A 548 87.15 -4.61 24.11
CA GLU A 548 86.73 -3.63 25.12
C GLU A 548 87.54 -2.33 24.99
N GLY A 549 86.89 -1.26 24.50
CA GLY A 549 87.50 0.02 24.16
C GLY A 549 87.38 0.41 22.69
N LYS A 550 86.86 -0.46 21.81
CA LYS A 550 86.63 -0.16 20.39
C LYS A 550 85.13 -0.09 20.06
N PHE A 551 84.78 0.78 19.13
CA PHE A 551 83.41 0.92 18.62
C PHE A 551 83.40 1.36 17.15
N LYS A 552 82.29 1.12 16.45
CA LYS A 552 82.10 1.59 15.08
C LYS A 552 80.98 2.62 14.99
N ILE A 553 81.16 3.56 14.08
CA ILE A 553 80.21 4.61 13.76
C ILE A 553 79.78 4.42 12.29
N PHE A 554 78.49 4.48 12.04
CA PHE A 554 77.90 4.43 10.69
C PHE A 554 77.12 5.71 10.43
N LEU A 555 77.27 6.32 9.26
CA LEU A 555 76.57 7.53 8.84
C LEU A 555 75.70 7.25 7.61
N PHE A 556 74.43 7.69 7.64
CA PHE A 556 73.46 7.48 6.56
C PHE A 556 72.81 8.80 6.12
N ASP A 557 72.81 9.14 4.83
CA ASP A 557 72.02 10.25 4.28
C ASP A 557 70.52 9.92 4.34
N ILE A 558 69.77 10.65 5.16
CA ILE A 558 68.32 10.49 5.30
C ILE A 558 67.56 11.70 4.76
N ASN A 559 68.22 12.56 3.97
CA ASN A 559 67.67 13.85 3.56
C ASN A 559 66.34 13.68 2.81
N ASN A 560 66.26 12.81 1.80
CA ASN A 560 65.02 12.60 1.05
C ASN A 560 63.84 12.15 1.93
N MET A 561 64.11 11.31 2.93
CA MET A 561 63.08 10.87 3.88
C MET A 561 62.65 12.03 4.78
N LYS A 562 63.60 12.80 5.31
CA LYS A 562 63.28 13.90 6.22
C LYS A 562 62.66 15.11 5.52
N THR A 563 63.07 15.41 4.29
CA THR A 563 62.49 16.50 3.47
C THR A 563 61.07 16.18 3.03
N ARG A 564 60.74 14.89 2.78
CA ARG A 564 59.36 14.42 2.58
C ARG A 564 58.53 14.51 3.87
N GLN A 565 59.12 14.17 5.01
CA GLN A 565 58.46 14.28 6.32
C GLN A 565 58.23 15.74 6.75
N LEU A 566 59.07 16.67 6.29
CA LEU A 566 58.99 18.11 6.57
C LEU A 566 58.28 18.93 5.48
N GLY A 567 57.90 18.33 4.34
CA GLY A 567 57.11 18.98 3.29
C GLY A 567 57.83 20.03 2.42
N LEU A 568 59.15 19.95 2.26
CA LEU A 568 59.98 20.99 1.64
C LEU A 568 60.54 20.63 0.23
N VAL A 569 59.69 20.29 -0.74
CA VAL A 569 60.11 20.21 -2.15
C VAL A 569 59.12 20.97 -3.04
N GLY A 570 59.56 22.11 -3.54
CA GLY A 570 59.13 22.73 -4.79
C GLY A 570 60.38 23.17 -5.56
N ASP A 571 60.50 22.80 -6.84
CA ASP A 571 60.51 23.81 -7.92
C ASP A 571 60.52 23.18 -9.33
N ASP A 572 59.83 23.91 -10.19
CA ASP A 572 59.83 24.02 -11.65
C ASP A 572 60.91 23.31 -12.49
N SER A 573 60.44 22.55 -13.51
CA SER A 573 60.67 22.81 -14.96
C SER A 573 60.41 21.55 -15.81
N ASN A 574 59.20 21.43 -16.36
CA ASN A 574 58.88 20.84 -17.68
C ASN A 574 57.37 20.56 -17.79
N ILE A 575 56.64 21.51 -18.39
CA ILE A 575 55.20 21.41 -18.63
C ILE A 575 54.94 20.49 -19.83
N ILE A 576 54.63 19.23 -19.54
CA ILE A 576 53.79 18.35 -20.35
C ILE A 576 52.69 17.85 -19.41
N SER A 577 51.43 17.97 -19.82
CA SER A 577 50.22 17.88 -19.00
C SER A 577 49.95 16.49 -18.38
N TYR A 578 50.56 16.18 -17.24
CA TYR A 578 50.37 14.92 -16.51
C TYR A 578 49.09 14.85 -15.63
N GLY A 579 48.17 15.82 -15.73
CA GLY A 579 47.02 15.92 -14.82
C GLY A 579 45.63 15.65 -15.43
N ARG A 580 45.48 15.72 -16.76
CA ARG A 580 44.17 15.60 -17.46
C ARG A 580 44.11 14.34 -18.32
N ASP A 581 42.93 13.73 -18.38
CA ASP A 581 42.63 12.57 -19.22
C ASP A 581 42.68 12.95 -20.72
N GLN A 582 43.26 12.07 -21.55
CA GLN A 582 43.52 12.36 -22.96
C GLN A 582 42.26 12.30 -23.84
N VAL A 583 41.15 11.73 -23.35
CA VAL A 583 39.91 11.56 -24.11
C VAL A 583 38.91 12.66 -23.75
N THR A 584 38.71 12.89 -22.46
CA THR A 584 37.69 13.81 -21.93
C THR A 584 38.24 15.20 -21.59
N ASN A 585 39.57 15.34 -21.50
CA ASN A 585 40.25 16.56 -21.06
C ASN A 585 39.86 17.01 -19.64
N LEU A 586 39.29 16.12 -18.82
CA LEU A 586 38.99 16.35 -17.40
C LEU A 586 40.14 15.91 -16.51
N TYR A 587 40.17 16.32 -15.25
CA TYR A 587 41.22 15.90 -14.33
C TYR A 587 41.15 14.40 -14.04
N THR A 588 42.29 13.72 -14.06
CA THR A 588 42.39 12.33 -13.59
C THR A 588 42.22 12.28 -12.07
N GLY A 589 41.79 11.14 -11.51
CA GLY A 589 41.40 11.05 -10.09
C GLY A 589 42.38 11.70 -9.10
N GLN A 590 43.68 11.43 -9.21
CA GLN A 590 44.69 12.04 -8.32
C GLN A 590 44.78 13.57 -8.46
N GLU A 591 44.75 14.08 -9.69
CA GLU A 591 44.82 15.52 -9.94
C GLU A 591 43.51 16.23 -9.57
N PHE A 592 42.35 15.56 -9.74
CA PHE A 592 41.05 16.05 -9.30
C PHE A 592 41.06 16.32 -7.79
N PHE A 593 41.45 15.33 -6.96
CA PHE A 593 41.51 15.52 -5.51
C PHE A 593 42.47 16.63 -5.09
N LYS A 594 43.61 16.77 -5.79
CA LYS A 594 44.57 17.85 -5.56
C LYS A 594 43.94 19.21 -5.85
N LYS A 595 43.30 19.38 -7.02
CA LYS A 595 42.63 20.63 -7.43
C LYS A 595 41.46 21.00 -6.53
N VAL A 596 40.68 20.01 -6.09
CA VAL A 596 39.60 20.21 -5.11
C VAL A 596 40.19 20.68 -3.77
N LYS A 597 41.26 20.04 -3.26
CA LYS A 597 41.93 20.45 -2.02
C LYS A 597 42.53 21.87 -2.11
N GLU A 598 43.06 22.27 -3.27
CA GLU A 598 43.52 23.65 -3.53
C GLU A 598 42.35 24.64 -3.47
N LYS A 599 41.25 24.34 -4.17
CA LYS A 599 40.08 25.22 -4.26
C LYS A 599 39.33 25.39 -2.94
N LEU A 600 39.16 24.31 -2.18
CA LEU A 600 38.54 24.35 -0.84
C LEU A 600 39.39 25.14 0.18
N LYS A 601 40.71 25.23 -0.02
CA LYS A 601 41.60 26.06 0.81
C LYS A 601 41.53 27.55 0.47
N GLU A 602 41.35 27.88 -0.80
CA GLU A 602 41.24 29.27 -1.28
C GLU A 602 39.87 29.89 -0.96
N GLU A 603 38.80 29.09 -1.00
CA GLU A 603 37.41 29.55 -0.90
C GLU A 603 36.65 28.90 0.28
N VAL A 604 37.10 29.18 1.51
CA VAL A 604 36.68 28.52 2.78
C VAL A 604 35.21 28.73 3.17
N ASN A 605 34.52 29.73 2.62
CA ASN A 605 33.17 30.17 3.07
C ASN A 605 32.01 29.82 2.12
N PHE A 606 32.22 29.00 1.09
CA PHE A 606 31.16 28.61 0.16
C PHE A 606 30.61 27.21 0.49
N PRO A 607 29.28 26.99 0.41
CA PRO A 607 28.73 25.65 0.53
C PRO A 607 29.08 24.86 -0.74
N TRP A 608 30.07 23.98 -0.64
CA TRP A 608 30.53 23.15 -1.76
C TRP A 608 29.80 21.81 -1.77
N CYS A 609 29.62 21.22 -2.95
CA CYS A 609 29.12 19.87 -3.11
C CYS A 609 29.93 19.12 -4.17
N ILE A 610 29.97 17.79 -4.02
CA ILE A 610 30.46 16.86 -5.03
C ILE A 610 29.24 16.22 -5.69
N VAL A 611 29.22 16.27 -7.02
CA VAL A 611 28.24 15.60 -7.88
C VAL A 611 28.93 14.41 -8.54
N ALA A 612 28.54 13.20 -8.17
CA ALA A 612 28.91 11.98 -8.85
C ALA A 612 27.89 11.69 -9.96
N ILE A 613 28.38 11.43 -11.17
CA ILE A 613 27.59 11.33 -12.39
C ILE A 613 27.86 9.98 -13.05
N ASP A 614 26.80 9.21 -13.25
CA ASP A 614 26.81 7.90 -13.91
C ASP A 614 25.85 7.90 -15.11
N ILE A 615 26.19 7.15 -16.16
CA ILE A 615 25.38 7.04 -17.37
C ILE A 615 24.77 5.64 -17.44
N GLU A 616 23.46 5.55 -17.20
CA GLU A 616 22.80 4.24 -17.22
C GLU A 616 22.88 3.57 -18.59
N HIS A 617 23.12 2.25 -18.56
CA HIS A 617 23.21 1.41 -19.74
C HIS A 617 24.34 1.80 -20.72
N PHE A 618 25.36 2.55 -20.27
CA PHE A 618 26.51 2.91 -21.10
C PHE A 618 27.23 1.68 -21.69
N ARG A 619 27.37 0.59 -20.93
CA ARG A 619 27.92 -0.67 -21.44
C ARG A 619 27.13 -1.25 -22.62
N ILE A 620 25.80 -1.23 -22.54
CA ILE A 620 24.90 -1.70 -23.61
C ILE A 620 25.04 -0.79 -24.83
N PHE A 621 25.15 0.52 -24.62
CA PHE A 621 25.45 1.49 -25.69
C PHE A 621 26.77 1.18 -26.39
N SER A 622 27.83 0.87 -25.62
CA SER A 622 29.12 0.49 -26.17
C SER A 622 29.07 -0.81 -26.98
N GLU A 623 28.29 -1.80 -26.53
CA GLU A 623 28.10 -3.06 -27.26
C GLU A 623 27.32 -2.89 -28.57
N TRP A 624 26.30 -2.03 -28.59
CA TRP A 624 25.43 -1.85 -29.77
C TRP A 624 26.00 -0.90 -30.81
N PHE A 625 26.67 0.16 -30.38
CA PHE A 625 27.13 1.25 -31.25
C PHE A 625 28.64 1.29 -31.47
N GLY A 626 29.39 0.44 -30.77
CA GLY A 626 30.84 0.29 -30.93
C GLY A 626 31.67 1.34 -30.18
N ARG A 627 32.98 1.10 -30.16
CA ARG A 627 33.95 1.90 -29.39
C ARG A 627 34.08 3.34 -29.88
N ASP A 628 34.01 3.59 -31.18
CA ASP A 628 34.19 4.94 -31.73
C ASP A 628 33.05 5.88 -31.36
N ARG A 629 31.80 5.37 -31.37
CA ARG A 629 30.62 6.16 -30.99
C ARG A 629 30.54 6.38 -29.48
N SER A 630 30.99 5.40 -28.69
CA SER A 630 31.15 5.56 -27.23
C SER A 630 32.22 6.60 -26.89
N ARG A 631 33.36 6.56 -27.59
CA ARG A 631 34.43 7.55 -27.44
C ARG A 631 33.95 8.95 -27.81
N ALA A 632 33.18 9.10 -28.90
CA ALA A 632 32.62 10.39 -29.29
C ALA A 632 31.65 10.96 -28.24
N LEU A 633 30.84 10.11 -27.59
CA LEU A 633 29.97 10.52 -26.49
C LEU A 633 30.79 10.99 -25.26
N LEU A 634 31.84 10.26 -24.88
CA LEU A 634 32.74 10.66 -23.78
C LEU A 634 33.47 11.97 -24.06
N VAL A 635 33.93 12.20 -25.30
CA VAL A 635 34.55 13.46 -25.73
C VAL A 635 33.55 14.62 -25.61
N ALA A 636 32.33 14.46 -26.13
CA ALA A 636 31.31 15.50 -26.06
C ALA A 636 30.89 15.85 -24.62
N LEU A 637 30.81 14.84 -23.74
CA LEU A 637 30.57 15.05 -22.32
C LEU A 637 31.74 15.76 -21.62
N GLY A 638 32.97 15.38 -21.95
CA GLY A 638 34.17 16.05 -21.47
C GLY A 638 34.22 17.54 -21.86
N GLU A 639 33.90 17.86 -23.12
CA GLU A 639 33.83 19.25 -23.61
C GLU A 639 32.79 20.09 -22.85
N GLU A 640 31.59 19.55 -22.63
CA GLU A 640 30.55 20.23 -21.84
C GLU A 640 30.96 20.40 -20.36
N PHE A 641 31.59 19.39 -19.76
CA PHE A 641 32.05 19.50 -18.38
C PHE A 641 33.19 20.51 -18.22
N VAL A 642 34.12 20.59 -19.18
CA VAL A 642 35.16 21.63 -19.21
C VAL A 642 34.56 23.03 -19.40
N ALA A 643 33.48 23.17 -20.18
CA ALA A 643 32.74 24.42 -20.27
C ALA A 643 32.07 24.79 -18.93
N ALA A 644 31.47 23.80 -18.26
CA ALA A 644 30.86 23.94 -16.95
C ALA A 644 31.86 24.32 -15.84
N GLU A 645 33.12 23.87 -15.92
CA GLU A 645 34.18 24.25 -14.95
C GLU A 645 34.31 25.78 -14.83
N LYS A 646 34.25 26.49 -15.97
CA LYS A 646 34.39 27.96 -16.00
C LYS A 646 33.11 28.67 -15.56
N GLU A 647 31.95 28.16 -15.95
CA GLU A 647 30.66 28.79 -15.69
C GLU A 647 30.23 28.67 -14.23
N TYR A 648 30.44 27.50 -13.63
CA TYR A 648 30.04 27.22 -12.26
C TYR A 648 31.17 27.37 -11.25
N ASN A 649 32.33 27.90 -11.67
CA ASN A 649 33.55 27.96 -10.85
C ASN A 649 33.85 26.60 -10.20
N GLY A 650 33.78 25.52 -11.00
CA GLY A 650 33.86 24.13 -10.54
C GLY A 650 35.11 23.40 -11.03
N VAL A 651 35.26 22.14 -10.59
CA VAL A 651 36.35 21.25 -11.01
C VAL A 651 35.75 19.94 -11.50
N GLY A 652 36.07 19.52 -12.72
CA GLY A 652 35.58 18.28 -13.31
C GLY A 652 36.64 17.18 -13.31
N GLY A 653 36.25 15.97 -12.94
CA GLY A 653 37.10 14.77 -12.90
C GLY A 653 36.51 13.62 -13.71
N TYR A 654 37.39 12.79 -14.27
CA TYR A 654 37.03 11.55 -14.96
C TYR A 654 37.82 10.37 -14.39
N PHE A 655 37.08 9.37 -13.90
CA PHE A 655 37.62 8.27 -13.10
C PHE A 655 37.67 6.95 -13.89
N GLY A 656 37.14 6.96 -15.12
CA GLY A 656 37.16 5.84 -16.06
C GLY A 656 35.76 5.37 -16.45
N GLN A 657 35.66 4.65 -17.57
CA GLN A 657 34.40 4.13 -18.12
C GLN A 657 33.33 5.22 -18.30
N ASP A 658 32.33 5.24 -17.43
CA ASP A 658 31.21 6.17 -17.36
C ASP A 658 31.15 6.96 -16.04
N ASP A 659 32.21 6.90 -15.24
CA ASP A 659 32.31 7.58 -13.93
C ASP A 659 32.87 9.01 -14.08
N PHE A 660 31.98 10.00 -13.95
CA PHE A 660 32.32 11.42 -13.93
C PHE A 660 32.06 12.03 -12.55
N VAL A 661 32.89 12.98 -12.15
CA VAL A 661 32.79 13.67 -10.86
C VAL A 661 32.91 15.17 -11.07
N PHE A 662 32.12 15.96 -10.34
CA PHE A 662 32.15 17.41 -10.45
C PHE A 662 32.09 18.08 -9.06
N LEU A 663 33.03 18.96 -8.76
CA LEU A 663 32.96 19.86 -7.60
C LEU A 663 32.30 21.17 -8.04
N MET A 664 31.27 21.61 -7.32
CA MET A 664 30.60 22.89 -7.56
C MET A 664 29.93 23.43 -6.30
N GLU A 665 29.46 24.67 -6.35
CA GLU A 665 28.63 25.24 -5.28
C GLU A 665 27.31 24.47 -5.13
N LEU A 666 26.88 24.25 -3.89
CA LEU A 666 25.62 23.62 -3.53
C LEU A 666 24.45 24.57 -3.84
N ASP A 667 24.04 24.58 -5.11
CA ASP A 667 22.95 25.38 -5.64
C ASP A 667 22.09 24.50 -6.58
N GLU A 668 20.81 24.35 -6.24
CA GLU A 668 19.89 23.49 -7.01
C GLU A 668 19.74 23.93 -8.48
N GLU A 669 19.75 25.24 -8.78
CA GLU A 669 19.64 25.71 -10.16
C GLU A 669 20.88 25.34 -10.97
N LYS A 670 22.07 25.48 -10.38
CA LYS A 670 23.33 25.11 -11.04
C LYS A 670 23.43 23.60 -11.25
N ILE A 671 23.05 22.79 -10.26
CA ILE A 671 23.06 21.32 -10.36
C ILE A 671 22.07 20.84 -11.44
N ASN A 672 20.85 21.41 -11.47
CA ASN A 672 19.90 21.14 -12.54
C ASN A 672 20.40 21.61 -13.92
N GLY A 673 21.14 22.73 -13.97
CA GLY A 673 21.82 23.20 -15.16
C GLY A 673 22.83 22.20 -15.70
N LEU A 674 23.69 21.67 -14.82
CA LEU A 674 24.66 20.62 -15.15
C LEU A 674 23.96 19.35 -15.66
N TYR A 675 22.90 18.90 -14.98
CA TYR A 675 22.10 17.74 -15.40
C TYR A 675 21.51 17.91 -16.80
N ASN A 676 20.90 19.07 -17.09
CA ASN A 676 20.29 19.35 -18.39
C ASN A 676 21.33 19.36 -19.52
N ARG A 677 22.54 19.88 -19.27
CA ARG A 677 23.65 19.82 -20.24
C ARG A 677 24.04 18.38 -20.56
N THR A 678 24.27 17.56 -19.53
CA THR A 678 24.60 16.14 -19.68
C THR A 678 23.50 15.38 -20.44
N TYR A 679 22.23 15.61 -20.07
CA TYR A 679 21.09 14.98 -20.73
C TYR A 679 20.97 15.38 -22.21
N ASN A 680 21.18 16.66 -22.54
CA ASN A 680 21.13 17.13 -23.93
C ASN A 680 22.23 16.52 -24.80
N VAL A 681 23.45 16.37 -24.27
CA VAL A 681 24.53 15.65 -24.95
C VAL A 681 24.11 14.21 -25.19
N ILE A 682 23.70 13.47 -24.16
CA ILE A 682 23.30 12.05 -24.28
C ILE A 682 22.19 11.89 -25.32
N LYS A 683 21.16 12.75 -25.28
CA LYS A 683 20.04 12.76 -26.22
C LYS A 683 20.47 13.00 -27.67
N SER A 684 21.53 13.76 -27.91
CA SER A 684 22.05 13.99 -29.26
C SER A 684 22.73 12.74 -29.86
N PHE A 685 23.19 11.80 -29.01
CA PHE A 685 23.84 10.56 -29.44
C PHE A 685 22.89 9.35 -29.44
N ASP A 686 21.89 9.34 -28.55
CA ASP A 686 20.89 8.27 -28.40
C ASP A 686 19.55 8.61 -29.10
N LEU A 687 19.29 7.95 -30.24
CA LEU A 687 18.04 8.07 -31.02
C LEU A 687 16.89 7.22 -30.46
N THR A 688 17.15 6.34 -29.49
CA THR A 688 16.20 5.34 -28.96
C THR A 688 15.59 5.73 -27.62
N GLY A 689 16.21 6.66 -26.89
CA GLY A 689 15.71 7.20 -25.61
C GLY A 689 15.94 6.27 -24.40
N GLY A 690 17.00 5.45 -24.46
CA GLY A 690 17.35 4.46 -23.43
C GLY A 690 18.55 4.82 -22.55
N LEU A 691 19.35 5.85 -22.87
CA LEU A 691 20.43 6.35 -22.01
C LEU A 691 19.96 7.57 -21.21
N LEU A 692 20.11 7.49 -19.89
CA LEU A 692 19.75 8.57 -18.97
C LEU A 692 20.88 8.80 -17.96
N PRO A 693 21.29 10.06 -17.70
CA PRO A 693 22.23 10.35 -16.63
C PRO A 693 21.56 10.16 -15.26
N ALA A 694 22.35 9.76 -14.27
CA ALA A 694 21.97 9.68 -12.86
C ALA A 694 22.98 10.45 -12.01
N PHE A 695 22.49 11.40 -11.21
CA PHE A 695 23.31 12.29 -10.41
C PHE A 695 23.13 11.98 -8.92
N GLY A 696 24.24 11.76 -8.23
CA GLY A 696 24.31 11.72 -6.78
C GLY A 696 25.06 12.94 -6.25
N VAL A 697 24.47 13.67 -5.31
CA VAL A 697 25.02 14.92 -4.76
C VAL A 697 25.33 14.74 -3.28
N ALA A 698 26.52 15.15 -2.83
CA ALA A 698 26.86 15.22 -1.40
C ALA A 698 27.51 16.55 -1.04
N GLU A 699 27.11 17.12 0.09
CA GLU A 699 27.68 18.36 0.63
C GLU A 699 29.09 18.13 1.20
N VAL A 700 29.99 19.07 0.95
CA VAL A 700 31.34 19.08 1.50
C VAL A 700 31.30 19.74 2.88
N GLU A 701 31.25 18.90 3.92
CA GLU A 701 31.23 19.35 5.32
C GLU A 701 32.66 19.63 5.84
N PRO A 702 32.84 20.61 6.76
CA PRO A 702 34.15 20.90 7.35
C PRO A 702 34.75 19.70 8.09
N GLY A 703 35.95 19.28 7.71
CA GLY A 703 36.71 18.22 8.39
C GLY A 703 36.57 16.82 7.77
N LEU A 704 35.71 16.63 6.77
CA LEU A 704 35.64 15.38 5.99
C LEU A 704 36.66 15.38 4.85
N GLU A 705 37.23 14.20 4.56
CA GLU A 705 38.07 14.06 3.38
C GLU A 705 37.19 14.06 2.12
N VAL A 706 37.72 14.65 1.03
CA VAL A 706 37.03 14.74 -0.27
C VAL A 706 36.62 13.36 -0.80
N MET A 707 37.39 12.32 -0.48
CA MET A 707 37.08 10.93 -0.82
C MET A 707 35.79 10.46 -0.13
N ASP A 708 35.62 10.75 1.17
CA ASP A 708 34.43 10.38 1.92
C ASP A 708 33.18 11.05 1.33
N VAL A 709 33.31 12.32 0.92
CA VAL A 709 32.21 13.06 0.28
C VAL A 709 31.87 12.47 -1.10
N LEU A 710 32.86 12.01 -1.85
CA LEU A 710 32.65 11.32 -3.13
C LEU A 710 31.94 9.97 -2.93
N ASP A 711 32.31 9.20 -1.91
CA ASP A 711 31.65 7.93 -1.58
C ASP A 711 30.17 8.17 -1.24
N ARG A 712 29.89 9.21 -0.44
CA ARG A 712 28.52 9.67 -0.12
C ARG A 712 27.72 10.04 -1.38
N ALA A 713 28.32 10.80 -2.30
CA ALA A 713 27.70 11.17 -3.56
C ALA A 713 27.44 9.94 -4.44
N THR A 714 28.34 8.96 -4.44
CA THR A 714 28.20 7.71 -5.22
C THR A 714 27.07 6.83 -4.66
N ILE A 715 26.92 6.76 -3.33
CA ILE A 715 25.82 6.01 -2.69
C ILE A 715 24.44 6.54 -3.12
N SER A 716 24.28 7.86 -3.25
CA SER A 716 23.01 8.46 -3.63
C SER A 716 22.62 8.23 -5.10
N ILE A 717 23.56 7.89 -5.99
CA ILE A 717 23.29 7.52 -7.39
C ILE A 717 22.29 6.36 -7.47
N SER A 718 22.43 5.33 -6.64
CA SER A 718 21.55 4.14 -6.67
C SER A 718 20.06 4.50 -6.53
N LYS A 719 19.74 5.58 -5.79
CA LYS A 719 18.37 6.09 -5.63
C LYS A 719 17.90 6.87 -6.84
N ALA A 720 18.78 7.69 -7.45
CA ALA A 720 18.50 8.38 -8.71
C ALA A 720 18.20 7.39 -9.86
N LYS A 721 18.76 6.18 -9.81
CA LYS A 721 18.48 5.10 -10.77
C LYS A 721 17.10 4.47 -10.60
N SER A 722 16.56 4.45 -9.37
CA SER A 722 15.29 3.78 -9.03
C SER A 722 14.02 4.60 -9.32
N ASP A 723 14.14 5.92 -9.44
CA ASP A 723 13.02 6.84 -9.66
C ASP A 723 13.14 7.54 -11.02
N ILE A 724 12.28 7.18 -11.97
CA ILE A 724 12.30 7.71 -13.34
C ILE A 724 12.00 9.22 -13.36
N ASP A 725 11.24 9.73 -12.39
CA ASP A 725 10.85 11.15 -12.33
C ASP A 725 11.88 12.00 -11.55
N LYS A 726 12.83 11.38 -10.81
CA LYS A 726 13.84 12.07 -9.99
C LYS A 726 15.24 11.50 -10.18
N ARG A 727 15.95 12.05 -11.17
CA ARG A 727 17.29 11.61 -11.60
C ARG A 727 18.46 12.31 -10.91
N ILE A 728 18.17 13.19 -9.95
CA ILE A 728 19.15 13.83 -9.07
C ILE A 728 18.79 13.44 -7.64
N SER A 729 19.74 12.87 -6.89
CA SER A 729 19.54 12.45 -5.50
C SER A 729 20.57 13.08 -4.58
N TYR A 730 20.09 13.74 -3.52
CA TYR A 730 20.95 14.32 -2.50
C TYR A 730 21.21 13.31 -1.39
N TYR A 731 22.48 13.13 -1.04
CA TYR A 731 22.92 12.36 0.10
C TYR A 731 22.46 13.03 1.40
N SER A 732 21.95 12.24 2.33
CA SER A 732 21.49 12.68 3.65
C SER A 732 21.81 11.56 4.64
N ILE A 733 22.49 11.92 5.73
CA ILE A 733 22.89 11.03 6.83
C ILE A 733 21.68 10.24 7.39
N ASP A 734 20.49 10.86 7.41
CA ASP A 734 19.26 10.23 7.91
C ASP A 734 18.87 8.97 7.12
N LYS A 735 19.22 8.90 5.83
CA LYS A 735 18.84 7.79 4.95
C LYS A 735 19.84 6.62 4.98
N GLU A 736 21.10 6.85 5.33
CA GLU A 736 22.07 5.79 5.55
C GLU A 736 21.85 5.14 6.92
N TYR A 737 21.57 5.95 7.95
CA TYR A 737 21.13 5.45 9.25
C TYR A 737 19.86 4.62 9.11
N ALA A 738 18.88 5.04 8.29
CA ALA A 738 17.67 4.27 8.06
C ALA A 738 17.95 2.88 7.45
N VAL A 739 18.80 2.79 6.43
CA VAL A 739 19.16 1.49 5.82
C VAL A 739 19.98 0.63 6.79
N GLU A 740 20.91 1.23 7.54
CA GLU A 740 21.66 0.51 8.57
C GLU A 740 20.73 0.00 9.69
N GLN A 741 19.76 0.80 10.14
CA GLN A 741 18.75 0.36 11.12
C GLN A 741 17.87 -0.76 10.57
N GLU A 742 17.47 -0.71 9.28
CA GLU A 742 16.74 -1.81 8.64
C GLU A 742 17.54 -3.11 8.68
N TYR A 743 18.83 -3.09 8.30
CA TYR A 743 19.70 -4.27 8.36
C TYR A 743 19.94 -4.75 9.79
N ARG A 744 20.12 -3.83 10.76
CA ARG A 744 20.24 -4.19 12.19
C ARG A 744 18.98 -4.87 12.71
N ILE A 745 17.79 -4.44 12.28
CA ILE A 745 16.52 -5.08 12.62
C ILE A 745 16.50 -6.50 12.05
N LEU A 746 16.85 -6.69 10.78
CA LEU A 746 16.84 -8.01 10.13
C LEU A 746 17.84 -8.98 10.76
N SER A 747 19.10 -8.56 10.94
CA SER A 747 20.17 -9.40 11.50
C SER A 747 19.86 -9.84 12.94
N ASN A 748 19.24 -8.95 13.74
CA ASN A 748 18.85 -9.30 15.11
C ASN A 748 17.53 -10.06 15.22
N PHE A 749 16.67 -10.07 14.18
CA PHE A 749 15.31 -10.61 14.28
C PHE A 749 15.28 -12.13 14.52
N ALA A 750 16.09 -12.91 13.79
CA ALA A 750 16.16 -14.36 13.99
C ALA A 750 16.59 -14.71 15.43
N ASN A 751 17.62 -14.03 15.93
CA ASN A 751 18.09 -14.17 17.30
C ASN A 751 17.03 -13.74 18.32
N ALA A 752 16.22 -12.72 18.03
CA ALA A 752 15.15 -12.26 18.91
C ALA A 752 14.02 -13.28 19.07
N LEU A 753 13.69 -14.02 18.01
CA LEU A 753 12.73 -15.12 18.07
C LEU A 753 13.27 -16.29 18.92
N GLU A 754 14.54 -16.68 18.71
CA GLU A 754 15.17 -17.78 19.46
C GLU A 754 15.36 -17.46 20.95
N ASN A 755 15.65 -16.19 21.27
CA ASN A 755 15.89 -15.73 22.64
C ASN A 755 14.60 -15.35 23.39
N ASP A 756 13.41 -15.60 22.83
CA ASP A 756 12.12 -15.17 23.39
C ASP A 756 12.05 -13.65 23.68
N GLU A 757 12.78 -12.81 22.93
CA GLU A 757 12.77 -11.35 23.07
C GLU A 757 11.52 -10.71 22.45
N ILE A 758 10.85 -11.44 21.56
CA ILE A 758 9.55 -11.06 21.03
C ILE A 758 8.46 -11.53 22.00
N ALA A 759 7.70 -10.57 22.53
CA ALA A 759 6.54 -10.79 23.38
C ALA A 759 5.29 -10.13 22.76
N PHE A 760 4.10 -10.56 23.17
CA PHE A 760 2.87 -9.86 22.84
C PHE A 760 2.33 -9.11 24.04
N TYR A 761 1.90 -7.88 23.82
CA TYR A 761 1.13 -7.09 24.79
C TYR A 761 -0.33 -7.15 24.38
N LEU A 762 -1.22 -7.02 25.36
CA LEU A 762 -2.66 -7.00 25.11
C LEU A 762 -3.19 -5.59 25.29
N GLN A 763 -3.91 -5.08 24.30
CA GLN A 763 -4.68 -3.85 24.43
C GLN A 763 -6.17 -4.17 24.56
N PRO A 764 -6.79 -3.89 25.73
CA PRO A 764 -8.21 -4.16 25.93
C PRO A 764 -9.14 -3.37 25.00
N GLN A 765 -10.10 -4.08 24.40
CA GLN A 765 -11.27 -3.54 23.74
C GLN A 765 -12.39 -3.39 24.78
N CYS A 766 -12.98 -2.20 24.90
CA CYS A 766 -13.90 -1.86 26.00
C CYS A 766 -15.29 -1.46 25.50
N ARG A 767 -16.33 -1.81 26.27
CA ARG A 767 -17.69 -1.27 26.09
C ARG A 767 -17.74 0.15 26.63
N ILE A 768 -18.04 1.12 25.79
CA ILE A 768 -17.98 2.55 26.12
C ILE A 768 -18.83 2.92 27.35
N SER A 769 -20.05 2.38 27.46
CA SER A 769 -20.98 2.73 28.55
C SER A 769 -20.61 2.20 29.93
N THR A 770 -19.79 1.15 30.00
CA THR A 770 -19.44 0.48 31.27
C THR A 770 -17.96 0.43 31.55
N SER A 771 -17.13 0.78 30.55
CA SER A 771 -15.68 0.56 30.53
C SER A 771 -15.24 -0.90 30.74
N ALA A 772 -16.16 -1.87 30.71
CA ALA A 772 -15.87 -3.28 30.82
C ALA A 772 -15.18 -3.81 29.56
N ILE A 773 -14.21 -4.70 29.75
CA ILE A 773 -13.41 -5.33 28.72
C ILE A 773 -14.25 -6.41 28.01
N VAL A 774 -14.36 -6.32 26.69
CA VAL A 774 -15.11 -7.25 25.82
C VAL A 774 -14.19 -8.16 24.99
N GLY A 775 -12.91 -7.83 24.92
CA GLY A 775 -11.87 -8.49 24.13
C GLY A 775 -10.53 -7.77 24.31
N ALA A 776 -9.49 -8.25 23.65
CA ALA A 776 -8.22 -7.53 23.58
C ALA A 776 -7.48 -7.84 22.28
N GLU A 777 -6.68 -6.90 21.82
CA GLU A 777 -5.82 -7.08 20.65
C GLU A 777 -4.40 -7.46 21.08
N ALA A 778 -3.82 -8.47 20.42
CA ALA A 778 -2.44 -8.88 20.60
C ALA A 778 -1.51 -8.05 19.71
N LEU A 779 -0.62 -7.30 20.35
CA LEU A 779 0.32 -6.41 19.70
C LEU A 779 1.76 -6.85 19.97
N ALA A 780 2.54 -7.00 18.90
CA ALA A 780 3.95 -7.36 18.96
C ALA A 780 4.74 -6.32 19.78
N ARG A 781 5.64 -6.77 20.65
CA ARG A 781 6.64 -5.94 21.34
C ARG A 781 7.96 -6.67 21.34
N TRP A 782 8.99 -6.01 20.84
CA TRP A 782 10.35 -6.52 20.90
C TRP A 782 11.02 -5.94 22.13
N VAL A 783 11.17 -6.77 23.16
CA VAL A 783 11.76 -6.40 24.45
C VAL A 783 13.11 -7.11 24.57
N LYS A 784 14.19 -6.35 24.44
CA LYS A 784 15.55 -6.86 24.59
C LYS A 784 15.81 -7.27 26.04
N LYS A 785 16.80 -8.15 26.25
CA LYS A 785 17.17 -8.64 27.60
C LYS A 785 17.56 -7.54 28.60
N ASP A 786 18.01 -6.38 28.12
CA ASP A 786 18.33 -5.20 28.93
C ASP A 786 17.09 -4.36 29.33
N GLY A 787 15.89 -4.75 28.87
CA GLY A 787 14.63 -4.05 29.09
C GLY A 787 14.30 -2.99 28.04
N THR A 788 15.16 -2.78 27.04
CA THR A 788 14.92 -1.84 25.95
C THR A 788 13.82 -2.37 25.02
N ILE A 789 12.83 -1.52 24.73
CA ILE A 789 11.73 -1.87 23.83
C ILE A 789 11.99 -1.25 22.46
N VAL A 790 12.09 -2.08 21.43
CA VAL A 790 12.12 -1.63 20.03
C VAL A 790 10.68 -1.38 19.57
N SER A 791 10.43 -0.22 18.97
CA SER A 791 9.08 0.19 18.58
C SER A 791 8.56 -0.66 17.42
N PRO A 792 7.32 -1.14 17.44
CA PRO A 792 6.71 -1.83 16.28
C PRO A 792 6.73 -1.01 15.00
N VAL A 793 6.59 0.32 15.10
CA VAL A 793 6.69 1.24 13.95
C VAL A 793 8.08 1.22 13.30
N GLU A 794 9.10 0.83 14.06
CA GLU A 794 10.48 0.74 13.58
C GLU A 794 10.74 -0.61 12.89
N PHE A 795 10.31 -1.74 13.45
CA PHE A 795 10.67 -3.06 12.92
C PHE A 795 9.60 -3.72 12.03
N VAL A 796 8.30 -3.48 12.26
CA VAL A 796 7.23 -4.12 11.48
C VAL A 796 7.31 -3.75 9.98
N PRO A 797 7.47 -2.46 9.59
CA PRO A 797 7.60 -2.10 8.17
C PRO A 797 8.81 -2.75 7.49
N VAL A 798 9.89 -2.95 8.23
CA VAL A 798 11.10 -3.62 7.74
C VAL A 798 10.82 -5.10 7.50
N LEU A 799 10.19 -5.79 8.45
CA LEU A 799 9.81 -7.18 8.29
C LEU A 799 8.80 -7.37 7.14
N GLU A 800 7.88 -6.43 6.92
CA GLU A 800 6.98 -6.46 5.75
C GLU A 800 7.76 -6.25 4.44
N LYS A 801 8.62 -5.23 4.36
CA LYS A 801 9.45 -4.93 3.19
C LYS A 801 10.30 -6.12 2.74
N TYR A 802 10.87 -6.85 3.70
CA TYR A 802 11.74 -8.00 3.45
C TYR A 802 11.02 -9.36 3.59
N ARG A 803 9.68 -9.37 3.70
CA ARG A 803 8.79 -10.54 3.78
C ARG A 803 9.02 -11.48 4.99
N PHE A 804 9.67 -11.02 6.04
CA PHE A 804 9.85 -11.74 7.31
C PHE A 804 8.67 -11.57 8.29
N ILE A 805 7.67 -10.75 7.94
CA ILE A 805 6.49 -10.52 8.80
C ILE A 805 5.74 -11.81 9.13
N THR A 806 5.70 -12.75 8.19
CA THR A 806 5.06 -14.07 8.38
C THR A 806 5.71 -14.89 9.49
N ASP A 807 7.03 -14.77 9.68
CA ASP A 807 7.73 -15.49 10.74
C ASP A 807 7.41 -14.89 12.12
N LEU A 808 7.31 -13.55 12.20
CA LEU A 808 6.86 -12.85 13.40
C LEU A 808 5.43 -13.27 13.76
N ASP A 809 4.53 -13.21 12.78
CA ASP A 809 3.11 -13.44 13.01
C ASP A 809 2.83 -14.87 13.42
N LYS A 810 3.44 -15.88 12.76
CA LYS A 810 3.35 -17.28 13.20
C LYS A 810 3.80 -17.48 14.64
N TYR A 811 4.94 -16.89 15.00
CA TYR A 811 5.49 -16.98 16.35
C TYR A 811 4.54 -16.34 17.38
N LEU A 812 3.96 -15.17 17.07
CA LEU A 812 3.01 -14.49 17.94
C LEU A 812 1.67 -15.25 18.06
N TRP A 813 1.11 -15.74 16.95
CA TRP A 813 -0.13 -16.52 16.95
C TRP A 813 0.03 -17.77 17.80
N GLU A 814 1.17 -18.46 17.72
CA GLU A 814 1.47 -19.62 18.56
C GLU A 814 1.53 -19.27 20.05
N LYS A 815 2.21 -18.17 20.41
CA LYS A 815 2.28 -17.69 21.81
C LYS A 815 0.90 -17.29 22.35
N VAL A 816 0.08 -16.63 21.53
CA VAL A 816 -1.31 -16.25 21.89
C VAL A 816 -2.17 -17.50 22.09
N CYS A 817 -2.15 -18.47 21.16
CA CYS A 817 -2.91 -19.71 21.28
C CYS A 817 -2.49 -20.52 22.51
N LYS A 818 -1.18 -20.60 22.78
CA LYS A 818 -0.65 -21.25 23.99
C LYS A 818 -1.18 -20.58 25.26
N TRP A 819 -1.13 -19.25 25.33
CA TRP A 819 -1.65 -18.51 26.48
C TRP A 819 -3.17 -18.71 26.68
N ILE A 820 -3.96 -18.66 25.60
CA ILE A 820 -5.40 -18.94 25.65
C ILE A 820 -5.65 -20.36 26.19
N SER A 821 -4.93 -21.36 25.68
CA SER A 821 -5.02 -22.75 26.10
C SER A 821 -4.75 -22.93 27.60
N GLU A 822 -3.67 -22.32 28.10
CA GLU A 822 -3.29 -22.38 29.52
C GLU A 822 -4.39 -21.83 30.43
N ARG A 823 -5.03 -20.71 30.04
CA ARG A 823 -6.13 -20.11 30.82
C ARG A 823 -7.42 -20.92 30.76
N VAL A 824 -7.77 -21.44 29.58
CA VAL A 824 -8.94 -22.31 29.39
C VAL A 824 -8.80 -23.58 30.22
N LYS A 825 -7.64 -24.26 30.16
CA LYS A 825 -7.35 -25.46 30.97
C LYS A 825 -7.37 -25.16 32.48
N ALA A 826 -6.85 -24.00 32.87
CA ALA A 826 -6.88 -23.54 34.26
C ALA A 826 -8.25 -23.00 34.72
N LYS A 827 -9.28 -22.97 33.86
CA LYS A 827 -10.61 -22.39 34.12
C LYS A 827 -10.54 -20.96 34.69
N LYS A 828 -9.55 -20.18 34.23
CA LYS A 828 -9.37 -18.78 34.61
C LYS A 828 -10.21 -17.88 33.70
N GLU A 829 -10.49 -16.66 34.17
CA GLU A 829 -11.17 -15.65 33.35
C GLU A 829 -10.38 -15.36 32.08
N ILE A 830 -11.11 -15.25 30.97
CA ILE A 830 -10.58 -15.02 29.62
C ILE A 830 -11.57 -14.22 28.78
N VAL A 831 -11.03 -13.40 27.89
CA VAL A 831 -11.77 -12.68 26.85
C VAL A 831 -11.19 -13.07 25.48
N PRO A 832 -11.97 -12.96 24.38
CA PRO A 832 -11.45 -13.21 23.05
C PRO A 832 -10.28 -12.28 22.70
N ILE A 833 -9.24 -12.85 22.08
CA ILE A 833 -8.03 -12.13 21.68
C ILE A 833 -8.00 -11.99 20.15
N SER A 834 -7.82 -10.78 19.67
CA SER A 834 -7.58 -10.50 18.26
C SER A 834 -6.11 -10.64 17.90
N ILE A 835 -5.84 -11.22 16.73
CA ILE A 835 -4.52 -11.29 16.11
C ILE A 835 -4.53 -10.54 14.77
N ASN A 836 -3.46 -9.80 14.52
CA ASN A 836 -3.25 -9.12 13.25
C ASN A 836 -2.75 -10.10 12.18
N VAL A 837 -3.24 -9.89 10.96
CA VAL A 837 -2.83 -10.65 9.78
C VAL A 837 -2.41 -9.67 8.70
N SER A 838 -1.14 -9.75 8.31
CA SER A 838 -0.60 -8.90 7.26
C SER A 838 -1.11 -9.35 5.89
N ARG A 839 -1.03 -8.44 4.91
CA ARG A 839 -1.33 -8.78 3.51
C ARG A 839 -0.40 -9.88 2.98
N ILE A 840 0.84 -9.93 3.46
CA ILE A 840 1.86 -10.89 3.02
C ILE A 840 1.48 -12.32 3.47
N ASP A 841 0.91 -12.47 4.68
CA ASP A 841 0.48 -13.79 5.19
C ASP A 841 -0.63 -14.41 4.36
N LEU A 842 -1.59 -13.60 3.92
CA LEU A 842 -2.67 -14.04 3.03
C LEU A 842 -2.16 -14.56 1.68
N TYR A 843 -0.98 -14.13 1.25
CA TYR A 843 -0.34 -14.64 0.04
C TYR A 843 0.52 -15.87 0.31
N ASN A 844 1.35 -15.84 1.35
CA ASN A 844 2.37 -16.84 1.65
C ASN A 844 1.83 -18.09 2.34
N LEU A 845 0.67 -18.00 3.01
CA LEU A 845 0.08 -19.10 3.77
C LEU A 845 -1.31 -19.45 3.26
N ASP A 846 -1.70 -20.70 3.47
CA ASP A 846 -3.11 -21.05 3.59
C ASP A 846 -3.57 -20.72 5.02
N LEU A 847 -3.85 -19.44 5.25
CA LEU A 847 -4.11 -18.89 6.58
C LEU A 847 -5.21 -19.63 7.34
N ALA A 848 -6.31 -19.97 6.68
CA ALA A 848 -7.44 -20.65 7.32
C ALA A 848 -7.02 -22.03 7.85
N THR A 849 -6.34 -22.84 7.02
CA THR A 849 -5.82 -24.15 7.43
C THR A 849 -4.82 -24.01 8.58
N TYR A 850 -3.89 -23.06 8.46
CA TYR A 850 -2.85 -22.86 9.48
C TYR A 850 -3.44 -22.49 10.85
N LEU A 851 -4.38 -21.54 10.90
CA LEU A 851 -5.03 -21.14 12.14
C LEU A 851 -5.91 -22.25 12.72
N HIS A 852 -6.59 -23.03 11.87
CA HIS A 852 -7.34 -24.21 12.28
C HIS A 852 -6.42 -25.23 12.98
N GLU A 853 -5.32 -25.62 12.32
CA GLU A 853 -4.34 -26.56 12.86
C GLU A 853 -3.70 -26.05 14.16
N LEU A 854 -3.46 -24.74 14.26
CA LEU A 854 -2.90 -24.12 15.45
C LEU A 854 -3.88 -24.15 16.64
N CYS A 855 -5.16 -23.83 16.39
CA CYS A 855 -6.21 -23.95 17.40
C CYS A 855 -6.37 -25.40 17.86
N ASP A 856 -6.33 -26.37 16.95
CA ASP A 856 -6.42 -27.80 17.27
C ASP A 856 -5.22 -28.28 18.10
N LYS A 857 -3.99 -27.90 17.70
CA LYS A 857 -2.75 -28.21 18.41
C LYS A 857 -2.81 -27.77 19.87
N TYR A 858 -3.35 -26.58 20.12
CA TYR A 858 -3.44 -26.01 21.46
C TYR A 858 -4.81 -26.21 22.14
N GLN A 859 -5.78 -26.86 21.48
CA GLN A 859 -7.16 -27.02 21.94
C GLN A 859 -7.83 -25.70 22.33
N VAL A 860 -7.64 -24.68 21.49
CA VAL A 860 -8.23 -23.35 21.67
C VAL A 860 -9.60 -23.31 21.00
N PRO A 861 -10.69 -22.97 21.73
CA PRO A 861 -11.97 -22.71 21.10
C PRO A 861 -11.89 -21.55 20.10
N HIS A 862 -12.23 -21.79 18.83
CA HIS A 862 -12.09 -20.82 17.72
C HIS A 862 -12.68 -19.44 18.02
N LYS A 863 -13.81 -19.37 18.73
CA LYS A 863 -14.44 -18.10 19.18
C LYS A 863 -13.59 -17.20 20.10
N LEU A 864 -12.53 -17.74 20.68
CA LEU A 864 -11.61 -16.99 21.55
C LEU A 864 -10.44 -16.36 20.79
N LEU A 865 -10.25 -16.72 19.51
CA LEU A 865 -9.27 -16.11 18.62
C LEU A 865 -10.01 -15.34 17.52
N LYS A 866 -9.76 -14.04 17.41
CA LYS A 866 -10.34 -13.19 16.36
C LYS A 866 -9.26 -12.80 15.36
N VAL A 867 -9.63 -12.65 14.09
CA VAL A 867 -8.69 -12.36 13.01
C VAL A 867 -8.92 -10.93 12.50
N GLU A 868 -7.89 -10.09 12.56
CA GLU A 868 -7.91 -8.71 12.08
C GLU A 868 -7.14 -8.63 10.75
N ILE A 869 -7.82 -8.17 9.70
CA ILE A 869 -7.26 -8.02 8.35
C ILE A 869 -7.38 -6.57 7.90
N THR A 870 -6.27 -5.98 7.46
CA THR A 870 -6.22 -4.58 7.03
C THR A 870 -7.04 -4.30 5.77
N GLU A 871 -7.60 -3.09 5.65
CA GLU A 871 -8.40 -2.65 4.50
C GLU A 871 -7.66 -2.85 3.15
N SER A 872 -6.36 -2.53 3.11
CA SER A 872 -5.55 -2.59 1.89
C SER A 872 -5.40 -4.01 1.33
N ALA A 873 -5.47 -5.03 2.19
CA ALA A 873 -5.48 -6.42 1.76
C ALA A 873 -6.73 -6.71 0.92
N TYR A 874 -7.91 -6.31 1.38
CA TYR A 874 -9.18 -6.54 0.69
C TYR A 874 -9.28 -5.83 -0.67
N ALA A 875 -8.67 -4.64 -0.80
CA ALA A 875 -8.71 -3.85 -2.03
C ALA A 875 -8.00 -4.49 -3.24
N THR A 876 -7.04 -5.39 -3.00
CA THR A 876 -6.11 -5.87 -4.03
C THR A 876 -6.32 -7.34 -4.43
N ALA A 877 -6.89 -8.17 -3.55
CA ALA A 877 -7.04 -9.62 -3.77
C ALA A 877 -8.42 -10.17 -3.33
N THR A 878 -9.49 -9.49 -3.76
CA THR A 878 -10.86 -9.71 -3.26
C THR A 878 -11.33 -11.18 -3.27
N GLU A 879 -11.12 -11.96 -4.34
CA GLU A 879 -11.61 -13.35 -4.41
C GLU A 879 -10.89 -14.33 -3.49
N LYS A 880 -9.55 -14.28 -3.42
CA LYS A 880 -8.77 -15.17 -2.55
C LYS A 880 -9.08 -14.88 -1.08
N ILE A 881 -9.21 -13.59 -0.74
CA ILE A 881 -9.53 -13.17 0.62
C ILE A 881 -10.97 -13.54 0.98
N GLU A 882 -11.94 -13.36 0.08
CA GLU A 882 -13.33 -13.80 0.29
C GLU A 882 -13.40 -15.30 0.63
N GLN A 883 -12.65 -16.15 -0.08
CA GLN A 883 -12.58 -17.59 0.20
C GLN A 883 -11.91 -17.90 1.55
N ILE A 884 -10.84 -17.19 1.90
CA ILE A 884 -10.17 -17.37 3.20
C ILE A 884 -11.10 -16.97 4.33
N VAL A 885 -11.78 -15.83 4.21
CA VAL A 885 -12.73 -15.34 5.22
C VAL A 885 -13.92 -16.28 5.37
N GLU A 886 -14.47 -16.80 4.27
CA GLU A 886 -15.56 -17.78 4.31
C GLU A 886 -15.14 -19.05 5.06
N ARG A 887 -13.94 -19.58 4.80
CA ARG A 887 -13.40 -20.74 5.51
C ARG A 887 -13.14 -20.46 6.99
N LEU A 888 -12.61 -19.28 7.32
CA LEU A 888 -12.42 -18.86 8.71
C LEU A 888 -13.76 -18.78 9.45
N HIS A 889 -14.82 -18.31 8.80
CA HIS A 889 -16.16 -18.30 9.37
C HIS A 889 -16.74 -19.70 9.54
N ASP A 890 -16.55 -20.60 8.57
CA ASP A 890 -16.98 -22.00 8.66
C ASP A 890 -16.32 -22.71 9.85
N ASP A 891 -15.07 -22.36 10.15
CA ASP A 891 -14.32 -22.83 11.33
C ASP A 891 -14.73 -22.13 12.64
N GLY A 892 -15.56 -21.09 12.58
CA GLY A 892 -16.09 -20.37 13.73
C GLY A 892 -15.19 -19.25 14.27
N PHE A 893 -14.23 -18.77 13.46
CA PHE A 893 -13.48 -17.54 13.76
C PHE A 893 -14.34 -16.30 13.49
N MET A 894 -14.10 -15.25 14.27
CA MET A 894 -14.65 -13.91 14.01
C MET A 894 -13.63 -13.11 13.20
N VAL A 895 -14.05 -12.53 12.08
CA VAL A 895 -13.18 -11.76 11.20
C VAL A 895 -13.54 -10.27 11.27
N MET A 896 -12.51 -9.46 11.51
CA MET A 896 -12.58 -8.03 11.70
C MET A 896 -11.79 -7.33 10.61
N MET A 897 -12.30 -6.18 10.14
CA MET A 897 -11.56 -5.32 9.21
C MET A 897 -10.84 -4.22 9.99
N ASP A 898 -9.54 -4.10 9.75
CA ASP A 898 -8.67 -3.12 10.40
C ASP A 898 -8.38 -1.91 9.51
N ASP A 899 -8.01 -0.78 10.13
CA ASP A 899 -7.63 0.49 9.47
C ASP A 899 -8.68 1.09 8.51
N PHE A 900 -9.97 0.86 8.76
CA PHE A 900 -11.04 1.29 7.85
C PHE A 900 -11.09 2.82 7.69
N GLY A 901 -10.98 3.30 6.44
CA GLY A 901 -11.06 4.70 6.06
C GLY A 901 -9.71 5.38 5.82
N SER A 902 -8.58 4.70 6.10
CA SER A 902 -7.23 5.22 5.84
C SER A 902 -6.82 5.13 4.36
N GLY A 903 -7.52 4.32 3.55
CA GLY A 903 -7.25 4.08 2.12
C GLY A 903 -8.41 4.41 1.17
N TYR A 904 -8.28 4.06 -0.12
CA TYR A 904 -9.34 4.20 -1.12
C TYR A 904 -10.41 3.09 -0.95
N SER A 905 -11.24 3.19 0.10
CA SER A 905 -12.31 2.21 0.32
C SER A 905 -13.36 2.32 -0.77
N SER A 906 -13.51 1.27 -1.58
CA SER A 906 -14.71 1.14 -2.41
C SER A 906 -15.85 0.69 -1.50
N LEU A 907 -16.81 1.56 -1.16
CA LEU A 907 -18.03 1.22 -0.40
C LEU A 907 -18.74 -0.07 -0.89
N ASN A 908 -18.55 -0.39 -2.18
CA ASN A 908 -19.01 -1.62 -2.81
C ASN A 908 -18.41 -2.90 -2.18
N MET A 909 -17.19 -2.83 -1.63
CA MET A 909 -16.49 -3.92 -0.96
C MET A 909 -17.19 -4.35 0.32
N LEU A 910 -17.68 -3.40 1.13
CA LEU A 910 -18.46 -3.72 2.33
C LEU A 910 -19.77 -4.46 2.03
N SER A 911 -20.31 -4.31 0.81
CA SER A 911 -21.55 -5.01 0.40
C SER A 911 -21.33 -6.47 0.02
N THR A 912 -20.08 -6.88 -0.27
CA THR A 912 -19.75 -8.24 -0.71
C THR A 912 -18.99 -9.04 0.34
N LEU A 913 -18.21 -8.37 1.20
CA LEU A 913 -17.45 -9.03 2.25
C LEU A 913 -18.34 -9.42 3.43
N LYS A 914 -18.26 -10.71 3.81
CA LYS A 914 -18.82 -11.21 5.07
C LYS A 914 -17.86 -10.78 6.18
N LEU A 915 -18.08 -9.64 6.82
CA LEU A 915 -17.28 -9.16 7.96
C LEU A 915 -18.14 -9.17 9.22
N ASP A 916 -17.53 -9.41 10.38
CA ASP A 916 -18.25 -9.38 11.67
C ASP A 916 -18.14 -8.04 12.38
N VAL A 917 -17.01 -7.33 12.22
CA VAL A 917 -16.72 -6.06 12.91
C VAL A 917 -15.85 -5.16 12.03
N ILE A 918 -16.09 -3.85 12.09
CA ILE A 918 -15.23 -2.81 11.50
C ILE A 918 -14.45 -2.10 12.61
N LYS A 919 -13.13 -1.98 12.45
CA LYS A 919 -12.28 -1.15 13.30
C LYS A 919 -12.03 0.20 12.59
N LEU A 920 -12.36 1.30 13.26
CA LEU A 920 -12.30 2.66 12.72
C LEU A 920 -11.27 3.49 13.47
N ASP A 921 -10.35 4.14 12.75
CA ASP A 921 -9.30 4.96 13.36
C ASP A 921 -9.85 6.31 13.90
N ALA A 922 -9.63 6.62 15.18
CA ALA A 922 -9.98 7.91 15.79
C ALA A 922 -9.09 9.07 15.35
N ARG A 923 -8.08 8.89 14.47
CA ARG A 923 -7.34 10.01 13.87
C ARG A 923 -8.25 11.02 13.17
N PHE A 924 -9.42 10.60 12.68
CA PHE A 924 -10.45 11.53 12.17
C PHE A 924 -11.06 12.46 13.24
N LEU A 925 -10.84 12.19 14.54
CA LEU A 925 -11.23 13.03 15.68
C LEU A 925 -10.13 13.99 16.15
N GLN A 926 -9.01 14.15 15.43
CA GLN A 926 -7.98 15.11 15.83
C GLN A 926 -8.53 16.55 15.71
N LEU A 927 -8.84 17.13 16.86
CA LEU A 927 -9.33 18.50 17.03
C LEU A 927 -8.19 19.50 16.85
N ASN A 928 -7.75 19.72 15.61
CA ASN A 928 -6.89 20.86 15.29
C ASN A 928 -7.77 22.08 15.00
N ASP A 929 -7.40 23.25 15.54
CA ASP A 929 -8.13 24.55 15.51
C ASP A 929 -8.50 25.11 14.12
N LYS A 930 -8.27 24.38 13.03
CA LYS A 930 -8.60 24.78 11.66
C LYS A 930 -9.34 23.71 10.83
N GLY A 931 -9.83 22.61 11.42
CA GLY A 931 -10.43 21.52 10.64
C GLY A 931 -11.42 20.56 11.33
N SER A 932 -11.90 20.85 12.54
CA SER A 932 -12.70 19.93 13.36
C SER A 932 -13.98 19.38 12.70
N ASP A 933 -14.68 20.19 11.90
CA ASP A 933 -16.05 19.84 11.48
C ASP A 933 -16.08 18.74 10.41
N LYS A 934 -15.08 18.68 9.52
CA LYS A 934 -15.04 17.69 8.45
C LYS A 934 -14.76 16.27 8.97
N GLY A 935 -13.84 16.13 9.93
CA GLY A 935 -13.50 14.83 10.53
C GLY A 935 -14.67 14.23 11.31
N ILE A 936 -15.39 15.07 12.05
CA ILE A 936 -16.62 14.75 12.77
C ILE A 936 -17.70 14.23 11.80
N HIS A 937 -17.95 14.92 10.69
CA HIS A 937 -18.94 14.49 9.69
C HIS A 937 -18.56 13.20 8.95
N ILE A 938 -17.26 12.94 8.75
CA ILE A 938 -16.79 11.68 8.16
C ILE A 938 -17.08 10.51 9.10
N ILE A 939 -16.73 10.63 10.39
CA ILE A 939 -17.02 9.58 11.37
C ILE A 939 -18.53 9.37 11.50
N GLU A 940 -19.32 10.44 11.60
CA GLU A 940 -20.78 10.35 11.66
C GLU A 940 -21.35 9.58 10.46
N SER A 941 -20.86 9.87 9.25
CA SER A 941 -21.27 9.19 8.02
C SER A 941 -20.90 7.71 8.02
N VAL A 942 -19.66 7.38 8.42
CA VAL A 942 -19.17 5.99 8.48
C VAL A 942 -19.94 5.19 9.53
N VAL A 943 -20.15 5.76 10.71
CA VAL A 943 -20.89 5.12 11.81
C VAL A 943 -22.33 4.83 11.39
N ASN A 944 -23.00 5.79 10.75
CA ASN A 944 -24.37 5.60 10.27
C ASN A 944 -24.48 4.55 9.17
N MET A 945 -23.52 4.51 8.24
CA MET A 945 -23.46 3.48 7.22
C MET A 945 -23.27 2.09 7.84
N ALA A 946 -22.25 1.89 8.68
CA ALA A 946 -21.95 0.59 9.28
C ALA A 946 -23.13 0.08 10.14
N LYS A 947 -23.81 0.97 10.88
CA LYS A 947 -25.08 0.65 11.55
C LYS A 947 -26.17 0.18 10.60
N THR A 948 -26.34 0.84 9.45
CA THR A 948 -27.34 0.46 8.44
C THR A 948 -27.04 -0.92 7.86
N MET A 949 -25.76 -1.29 7.81
CA MET A 949 -25.28 -2.61 7.37
C MET A 949 -25.27 -3.66 8.49
N ALA A 950 -25.78 -3.32 9.69
CA ALA A 950 -25.76 -4.16 10.89
C ALA A 950 -24.35 -4.63 11.30
N LEU A 951 -23.31 -3.84 10.99
CA LEU A 951 -21.91 -4.11 11.35
C LEU A 951 -21.54 -3.37 12.65
N PRO A 952 -21.18 -4.09 13.73
CA PRO A 952 -20.54 -3.51 14.90
C PRO A 952 -19.27 -2.74 14.55
N ILE A 953 -19.04 -1.63 15.26
CA ILE A 953 -17.85 -0.79 15.11
C ILE A 953 -17.07 -0.79 16.42
N VAL A 954 -15.75 -0.97 16.30
CA VAL A 954 -14.77 -0.69 17.35
C VAL A 954 -14.00 0.54 16.91
N VAL A 955 -14.04 1.61 17.69
CA VAL A 955 -13.25 2.82 17.36
C VAL A 955 -11.91 2.74 18.06
N GLU A 956 -10.83 2.85 17.30
CA GLU A 956 -9.44 2.70 17.74
C GLU A 956 -8.78 4.05 18.00
N GLY A 957 -7.73 4.10 18.81
CA GLY A 957 -7.00 5.36 19.05
C GLY A 957 -7.79 6.39 19.87
N VAL A 958 -8.76 5.97 20.68
CA VAL A 958 -9.50 6.89 21.57
C VAL A 958 -8.63 7.26 22.77
N GLU A 959 -8.26 8.54 22.86
CA GLU A 959 -7.30 9.04 23.85
C GLU A 959 -7.95 9.89 24.94
N THR A 960 -9.09 10.54 24.66
CA THR A 960 -9.74 11.45 25.61
C THR A 960 -11.17 11.05 25.99
N LYS A 961 -11.65 11.62 27.09
CA LYS A 961 -13.01 11.43 27.57
C LYS A 961 -14.03 12.05 26.62
N GLU A 962 -13.71 13.22 26.07
CA GLU A 962 -14.55 13.97 25.14
C GLU A 962 -14.78 13.17 23.86
N GLN A 963 -13.73 12.53 23.31
CA GLN A 963 -13.85 11.61 22.18
C GLN A 963 -14.78 10.44 22.51
N THR A 964 -14.65 9.86 23.70
CA THR A 964 -15.49 8.75 24.15
C THR A 964 -16.96 9.15 24.29
N GLU A 965 -17.23 10.31 24.90
CA GLU A 965 -18.59 10.86 25.05
C GLU A 965 -19.22 11.20 23.70
N PHE A 966 -18.44 11.76 22.76
CA PHE A 966 -18.87 12.01 21.39
C PHE A 966 -19.21 10.71 20.64
N LEU A 967 -18.34 9.70 20.69
CA LEU A 967 -18.57 8.39 20.05
C LEU A 967 -19.77 7.65 20.67
N ALA A 968 -19.95 7.75 21.99
CA ALA A 968 -21.15 7.25 22.66
C ALA A 968 -22.40 7.98 22.15
N GLY A 969 -22.31 9.30 21.98
CA GLY A 969 -23.35 10.15 21.41
C GLY A 969 -23.69 9.79 19.97
N LEU A 970 -22.75 9.29 19.18
CA LEU A 970 -22.99 8.74 17.84
C LEU A 970 -23.51 7.30 17.86
N GLY A 971 -23.66 6.66 19.02
CA GLY A 971 -24.12 5.28 19.15
C GLY A 971 -23.07 4.20 18.88
N CYS A 972 -21.78 4.54 18.91
CA CYS A 972 -20.71 3.54 18.98
C CYS A 972 -20.78 2.81 20.34
N ARG A 973 -20.60 1.49 20.34
CA ARG A 973 -20.71 0.66 21.56
C ARG A 973 -19.35 0.24 22.12
N TYR A 974 -18.36 0.12 21.25
CA TYR A 974 -17.04 -0.41 21.58
C TYR A 974 -15.94 0.56 21.14
N ALA A 975 -14.92 0.69 21.97
CA ALA A 975 -13.74 1.51 21.68
C ALA A 975 -12.47 0.87 22.26
N GLN A 976 -11.35 1.22 21.66
CA GLN A 976 -10.01 0.83 22.05
C GLN A 976 -9.11 2.07 21.97
N GLY A 977 -8.25 2.27 22.97
CA GLY A 977 -7.35 3.41 22.99
C GLY A 977 -6.85 3.76 24.37
N TYR A 978 -5.96 4.75 24.43
CA TYR A 978 -5.22 5.11 25.64
C TYR A 978 -6.11 5.70 26.74
N TYR A 979 -7.29 6.21 26.41
CA TYR A 979 -8.28 6.63 27.40
C TYR A 979 -8.66 5.48 28.35
N PHE A 980 -8.83 4.27 27.81
CA PHE A 980 -9.15 3.08 28.60
C PHE A 980 -7.86 2.41 29.08
N TYR A 981 -7.07 1.91 28.13
CA TYR A 981 -5.88 1.14 28.41
C TYR A 981 -4.87 1.32 27.27
N LYS A 982 -3.63 1.61 27.64
CA LYS A 982 -2.48 1.40 26.77
C LYS A 982 -2.27 -0.11 26.56
N PRO A 983 -1.56 -0.53 25.50
CA PRO A 983 -1.06 -1.90 25.40
C PRO A 983 -0.30 -2.27 26.67
N ILE A 984 -0.72 -3.34 27.34
CA ILE A 984 -0.17 -3.75 28.63
C ILE A 984 0.46 -5.15 28.56
N PRO A 985 1.50 -5.42 29.36
CA PRO A 985 2.04 -6.77 29.50
C PRO A 985 0.99 -7.75 30.01
N ILE A 986 1.12 -9.01 29.61
CA ILE A 986 0.19 -10.11 29.93
C ILE A 986 -0.08 -10.19 31.44
N GLU A 987 0.96 -10.12 32.27
CA GLU A 987 0.85 -10.20 33.74
C GLU A 987 -0.07 -9.13 34.34
N LYS A 988 -0.03 -7.92 33.77
CA LYS A 988 -0.90 -6.81 34.21
C LYS A 988 -2.31 -6.99 33.69
N PHE A 989 -2.46 -7.45 32.44
CA PHE A 989 -3.75 -7.75 31.84
C PHE A 989 -4.50 -8.83 32.64
N GLU A 990 -3.82 -9.90 33.03
CA GLU A 990 -4.38 -10.99 33.83
C GLU A 990 -4.95 -10.52 35.18
N LYS A 991 -4.28 -9.58 35.83
CA LYS A 991 -4.77 -8.98 37.09
C LYS A 991 -6.06 -8.20 36.89
N ILE A 992 -6.20 -7.51 35.75
CA ILE A 992 -7.38 -6.69 35.43
C ILE A 992 -8.59 -7.59 35.13
N ILE A 993 -8.43 -8.58 34.24
CA ILE A 993 -9.55 -9.45 33.83
C ILE A 993 -10.00 -10.43 34.94
N SER A 994 -9.16 -10.66 35.96
CA SER A 994 -9.54 -11.48 37.11
C SER A 994 -10.67 -10.86 37.93
N ASN A 995 -10.89 -9.54 37.80
CA ASN A 995 -12.05 -8.87 38.39
C ASN A 995 -13.26 -9.00 37.44
N LYS A 996 -14.21 -9.88 37.79
CA LYS A 996 -15.44 -10.11 37.01
C LYS A 996 -16.26 -8.87 36.72
N ALA A 997 -16.19 -7.83 37.57
CA ALA A 997 -16.90 -6.58 37.32
C ALA A 997 -16.32 -5.76 36.15
N MET A 998 -15.06 -6.03 35.78
CA MET A 998 -14.35 -5.35 34.71
C MET A 998 -14.46 -6.09 33.36
N VAL A 999 -15.14 -7.23 33.29
CA VAL A 999 -15.24 -8.06 32.09
C VAL A 999 -16.69 -8.24 31.67
N ASP A 1000 -16.95 -8.09 30.37
CA ASP A 1000 -18.24 -8.40 29.76
C ASP A 1000 -18.12 -9.66 28.88
N HIS A 1001 -18.51 -10.81 29.43
CA HIS A 1001 -18.44 -12.11 28.76
C HIS A 1001 -19.32 -12.25 27.52
N ARG A 1002 -20.21 -11.28 27.25
CA ARG A 1002 -21.00 -11.27 26.01
C ARG A 1002 -20.15 -10.92 24.79
N GLY A 1003 -18.94 -10.38 24.99
CA GLY A 1003 -18.03 -9.98 23.93
C GLY A 1003 -18.59 -8.86 23.05
N ILE A 1004 -18.04 -8.74 21.84
CA ILE A 1004 -18.60 -7.87 20.80
C ILE A 1004 -19.86 -8.53 20.26
N ILE A 1005 -21.00 -7.95 20.58
CA ILE A 1005 -22.31 -8.47 20.16
C ILE A 1005 -22.55 -8.10 18.69
N VAL A 1006 -22.45 -9.09 17.80
CA VAL A 1006 -22.94 -9.04 16.41
C VAL A 1006 -24.44 -9.30 16.44
N LYS A 1007 -25.27 -8.25 16.39
CA LYS A 1007 -26.73 -8.35 16.48
C LYS A 1007 -27.34 -8.26 15.09
N ILE A 1008 -27.83 -9.39 14.56
CA ILE A 1008 -28.56 -9.45 13.27
C ILE A 1008 -29.98 -8.86 13.39
N ASN A 1009 -30.52 -8.61 14.58
CA ASN A 1009 -31.80 -7.95 14.75
C ASN A 1009 -31.92 -7.37 16.16
N GLU A 1010 -31.54 -6.10 16.33
CA GLU A 1010 -32.23 -5.26 17.29
C GLU A 1010 -33.22 -4.44 16.48
N GLN A 1011 -34.52 -4.75 16.61
CA GLN A 1011 -35.57 -3.87 16.15
C GLN A 1011 -35.23 -2.45 16.59
N PHE A 1012 -35.11 -1.58 15.59
CA PHE A 1012 -34.95 -0.14 15.69
C PHE A 1012 -35.75 0.40 16.89
N ARG A 1013 -35.08 0.97 17.90
CA ARG A 1013 -35.76 1.47 19.10
C ARG A 1013 -36.19 2.91 18.86
N ILE A 1014 -37.49 3.18 19.02
CA ILE A 1014 -38.10 4.51 18.86
C ILE A 1014 -37.39 5.61 19.69
N ARG A 1015 -36.70 5.27 20.78
CA ARG A 1015 -35.87 6.22 21.54
C ARG A 1015 -34.74 6.86 20.73
N GLU A 1016 -34.24 6.19 19.70
CA GLU A 1016 -33.16 6.70 18.84
C GLU A 1016 -33.67 7.75 17.83
N PHE A 1017 -34.99 7.86 17.59
CA PHE A 1017 -35.61 8.97 16.83
C PHE A 1017 -35.53 10.32 17.57
N LEU A 1018 -35.38 10.30 18.89
CA LEU A 1018 -35.55 11.45 19.78
C LEU A 1018 -34.24 12.16 20.15
N ASP A 1019 -33.09 11.68 19.68
CA ASP A 1019 -31.81 12.32 19.92
C ASP A 1019 -31.29 13.05 18.69
N LYS A 1020 -31.01 14.35 18.86
CA LYS A 1020 -30.53 15.24 17.79
C LYS A 1020 -29.14 14.84 17.25
N ASN A 1021 -28.39 14.02 17.98
CA ASN A 1021 -26.98 13.72 17.71
C ASN A 1021 -26.74 12.39 16.98
N ILE A 1022 -27.79 11.60 16.66
CA ILE A 1022 -27.61 10.22 16.17
C ILE A 1022 -28.04 10.05 14.69
N TYR A 1023 -29.03 10.78 14.17
CA TYR A 1023 -29.52 10.59 12.79
C TYR A 1023 -30.01 11.88 12.10
N SER A 1024 -29.58 12.06 10.84
CA SER A 1024 -29.91 13.19 9.96
C SER A 1024 -31.40 13.23 9.55
N ASP A 1025 -31.89 14.41 9.17
CA ASP A 1025 -33.27 14.63 8.69
C ASP A 1025 -33.65 13.74 7.48
N SER A 1026 -32.66 13.16 6.80
CA SER A 1026 -32.83 12.18 5.73
C SER A 1026 -33.53 10.89 6.19
N MET A 1027 -33.34 10.44 7.43
CA MET A 1027 -34.02 9.23 7.94
C MET A 1027 -35.50 9.48 8.27
N LEU A 1028 -35.84 10.65 8.84
CA LEU A 1028 -37.23 11.08 9.04
C LEU A 1028 -37.96 11.18 7.69
N ASN A 1029 -37.28 11.64 6.64
CA ASN A 1029 -37.82 11.74 5.28
C ASN A 1029 -38.04 10.39 4.60
N ASN A 1030 -37.45 9.30 5.10
CA ASN A 1030 -37.70 7.94 4.60
C ASN A 1030 -38.92 7.27 5.25
N ILE A 1031 -39.53 7.88 6.28
CA ILE A 1031 -40.79 7.38 6.83
C ILE A 1031 -41.91 7.71 5.84
N ILE A 1032 -42.64 6.67 5.44
CA ILE A 1032 -43.80 6.79 4.56
C ILE A 1032 -44.93 7.49 5.34
N GLY A 1033 -45.40 8.62 4.83
CA GLY A 1033 -46.47 9.43 5.43
C GLY A 1033 -45.95 10.72 6.09
N ALA A 1034 -46.87 11.65 6.32
CA ALA A 1034 -46.57 12.90 7.03
C ALA A 1034 -46.45 12.65 8.54
N VAL A 1035 -45.27 12.89 9.11
CA VAL A 1035 -44.98 12.62 10.53
C VAL A 1035 -44.22 13.74 11.22
N ALA A 1036 -44.49 13.91 12.52
CA ALA A 1036 -43.87 14.91 13.38
C ALA A 1036 -43.71 14.40 14.83
N ILE A 1037 -42.76 14.99 15.55
CA ILE A 1037 -42.49 14.72 16.97
C ILE A 1037 -42.87 15.95 17.79
N TYR A 1038 -43.66 15.75 18.83
CA TYR A 1038 -44.27 16.79 19.65
C TYR A 1038 -43.74 16.74 21.07
N SER A 1039 -43.53 17.91 21.67
CA SER A 1039 -43.18 18.12 23.06
C SER A 1039 -44.24 18.95 23.73
N VAL A 1040 -44.88 18.39 24.74
CA VAL A 1040 -46.03 18.98 25.42
C VAL A 1040 -45.73 19.23 26.89
N LEU A 1041 -46.07 20.42 27.36
CA LEU A 1041 -46.12 20.77 28.77
C LEU A 1041 -47.43 21.51 29.03
N ASP A 1042 -48.34 20.91 29.79
CA ASP A 1042 -49.70 21.41 30.02
C ASP A 1042 -50.43 21.74 28.71
N THR A 1043 -50.68 23.03 28.43
CA THR A 1043 -51.33 23.54 27.20
C THR A 1043 -50.32 24.19 26.25
N ASN A 1044 -49.06 23.76 26.24
CA ASN A 1044 -48.06 24.26 25.30
C ASN A 1044 -47.50 23.09 24.49
N ILE A 1045 -47.76 23.12 23.19
CA ILE A 1045 -47.45 22.02 22.26
C ILE A 1045 -46.42 22.52 21.22
N ASP A 1046 -45.18 22.06 21.38
CA ASP A 1046 -44.08 22.34 20.46
C ASP A 1046 -43.87 21.17 19.51
N ILE A 1047 -43.67 21.41 18.20
CA ILE A 1047 -43.12 20.38 17.33
C ILE A 1047 -41.60 20.49 17.39
N ILE A 1048 -40.89 19.39 17.64
CA ILE A 1048 -39.43 19.42 17.73
C ILE A 1048 -38.79 19.04 16.40
N ARG A 1049 -39.41 18.10 15.67
CA ARG A 1049 -38.95 17.60 14.36
C ARG A 1049 -40.13 17.14 13.52
N TYR A 1050 -39.97 17.17 12.20
CA TYR A 1050 -40.97 16.71 11.23
C TYR A 1050 -40.25 16.25 9.96
N ASN A 1051 -40.93 15.45 9.12
CA ASN A 1051 -40.40 15.08 7.80
C ASN A 1051 -40.91 15.99 6.68
N GLU A 1052 -40.26 15.97 5.52
CA GLU A 1052 -40.59 16.81 4.38
C GLU A 1052 -42.02 16.56 3.87
N GLN A 1053 -42.51 15.33 3.99
CA GLN A 1053 -43.90 14.99 3.69
C GLN A 1053 -44.88 15.68 4.65
N PHE A 1054 -44.58 15.78 5.94
CA PHE A 1054 -45.39 16.52 6.91
C PHE A 1054 -45.48 17.99 6.54
N TYR A 1055 -44.34 18.62 6.24
CA TYR A 1055 -44.32 20.02 5.80
C TYR A 1055 -45.18 20.25 4.54
N LYS A 1056 -44.98 19.42 3.50
CA LYS A 1056 -45.77 19.48 2.26
C LYS A 1056 -47.25 19.18 2.48
N THR A 1057 -47.59 18.38 3.50
CA THR A 1057 -48.96 17.95 3.75
C THR A 1057 -49.76 19.01 4.51
N VAL A 1058 -49.16 19.69 5.51
CA VAL A 1058 -49.90 20.66 6.35
C VAL A 1058 -49.95 22.07 5.72
N ASP A 1059 -49.00 22.44 4.85
CA ASP A 1059 -49.02 23.67 4.02
C ASP A 1059 -49.32 24.97 4.80
N VAL A 1060 -48.49 25.27 5.81
CA VAL A 1060 -48.62 26.39 6.76
C VAL A 1060 -47.54 27.46 6.49
N PRO A 1061 -47.85 28.78 6.57
CA PRO A 1061 -46.89 29.86 6.26
C PRO A 1061 -45.77 29.98 7.32
N ASP A 1062 -44.59 30.45 6.88
CA ASP A 1062 -43.40 30.74 7.72
C ASP A 1062 -42.95 29.61 8.66
N PHE A 1063 -42.96 28.38 8.17
CA PHE A 1063 -42.59 27.16 8.91
C PHE A 1063 -41.14 27.11 9.40
N VAL A 1064 -40.29 28.02 8.94
CA VAL A 1064 -38.83 27.99 9.13
C VAL A 1064 -38.37 28.73 10.40
N ASP A 1065 -39.17 29.66 10.96
CA ASP A 1065 -38.64 30.65 11.91
C ASP A 1065 -38.96 30.49 13.41
N ARG A 1066 -39.77 29.52 13.87
CA ARG A 1066 -39.82 29.00 15.27
C ARG A 1066 -41.02 28.05 15.47
N LEU A 1067 -40.74 26.78 15.74
CA LEU A 1067 -41.72 25.87 16.33
C LEU A 1067 -41.84 26.12 17.83
N VAL A 1068 -42.74 27.03 18.23
CA VAL A 1068 -43.03 27.30 19.66
C VAL A 1068 -44.52 27.22 20.02
N ASN A 1069 -45.47 27.04 19.08
CA ASN A 1069 -46.82 26.62 19.46
C ASN A 1069 -47.66 26.21 18.24
N ILE A 1070 -47.94 24.92 18.04
CA ILE A 1070 -48.83 24.46 16.95
C ILE A 1070 -50.27 24.98 17.09
N GLU A 1071 -50.69 25.37 18.30
CA GLU A 1071 -52.05 25.85 18.60
C GLU A 1071 -52.41 27.14 17.88
N GLN A 1072 -51.43 27.92 17.44
CA GLN A 1072 -51.66 29.15 16.68
C GLN A 1072 -52.27 28.87 15.30
N PHE A 1073 -52.03 27.67 14.76
CA PHE A 1073 -52.53 27.25 13.47
C PHE A 1073 -53.79 26.38 13.55
N VAL A 1074 -54.29 26.15 14.77
CA VAL A 1074 -55.50 25.37 15.06
C VAL A 1074 -56.58 26.32 15.62
N PRO A 1075 -57.81 26.33 15.06
CA PRO A 1075 -58.93 27.12 15.59
C PRO A 1075 -59.19 26.84 17.07
N GLU A 1076 -59.57 27.85 17.85
CA GLU A 1076 -59.75 27.71 19.31
C GLU A 1076 -60.77 26.63 19.70
N GLU A 1077 -61.78 26.43 18.86
CA GLU A 1077 -62.83 25.40 19.01
C GLU A 1077 -62.31 23.96 18.90
N ASP A 1078 -61.21 23.72 18.17
CA ASP A 1078 -60.66 22.37 17.97
C ASP A 1078 -59.53 22.02 18.97
N ARG A 1079 -58.99 23.02 19.69
CA ARG A 1079 -57.89 22.83 20.67
C ARG A 1079 -58.22 21.86 21.82
N PRO A 1080 -59.43 21.86 22.42
CA PRO A 1080 -59.76 20.91 23.48
C PRO A 1080 -59.68 19.44 23.02
N GLY A 1081 -60.09 19.15 21.78
CA GLY A 1081 -59.98 17.81 21.20
C GLY A 1081 -58.53 17.37 21.00
N LEU A 1082 -57.65 18.31 20.66
CA LEU A 1082 -56.21 18.07 20.53
C LEU A 1082 -55.57 17.71 21.88
N TYR A 1083 -55.88 18.45 22.95
CA TYR A 1083 -55.38 18.15 24.29
C TYR A 1083 -55.81 16.78 24.78
N LYS A 1084 -57.10 16.47 24.60
CA LYS A 1084 -57.66 15.17 24.98
C LYS A 1084 -56.94 14.02 24.27
N ALA A 1085 -56.61 14.17 23.00
CA ALA A 1085 -55.89 13.13 22.25
C ALA A 1085 -54.46 12.91 22.75
N PHE A 1086 -53.77 13.94 23.25
CA PHE A 1086 -52.45 13.76 23.90
C PHE A 1086 -52.58 13.04 25.24
N GLU A 1087 -53.58 13.36 26.06
CA GLU A 1087 -53.86 12.64 27.31
C GLU A 1087 -54.22 11.18 27.05
N GLU A 1088 -55.12 10.92 26.10
CA GLU A 1088 -55.50 9.57 25.67
C GLU A 1088 -54.27 8.79 25.17
N ALA A 1089 -53.37 9.40 24.40
CA ALA A 1089 -52.13 8.76 23.95
C ALA A 1089 -51.18 8.41 25.09
N LYS A 1090 -51.19 9.20 26.18
CA LYS A 1090 -50.35 8.99 27.37
C LYS A 1090 -50.91 7.88 28.27
N GLU A 1091 -52.23 7.81 28.40
CA GLU A 1091 -52.93 6.74 29.14
C GLU A 1091 -52.90 5.41 28.36
N ASN A 1092 -53.20 5.43 27.07
CA ASN A 1092 -53.22 4.27 26.17
C ASN A 1092 -51.98 4.19 25.28
N LYS A 1093 -50.83 3.90 25.88
CA LYS A 1093 -49.52 3.85 25.19
C LYS A 1093 -49.45 2.92 23.97
N LEU A 1094 -50.32 1.91 23.90
CA LEU A 1094 -50.34 0.89 22.83
C LEU A 1094 -51.24 1.29 21.65
N LEU A 1095 -52.41 1.88 21.92
CA LEU A 1095 -53.38 2.26 20.89
C LEU A 1095 -53.18 3.71 20.40
N GLY A 1096 -52.53 4.53 21.21
CA GLY A 1096 -52.37 5.96 20.97
C GLY A 1096 -53.69 6.72 21.17
N GLY A 1097 -53.63 8.03 20.93
CA GLY A 1097 -54.80 8.90 20.87
C GLY A 1097 -54.94 9.46 19.46
N SER A 1098 -56.16 9.79 19.02
CA SER A 1098 -56.37 10.34 17.68
C SER A 1098 -57.37 11.48 17.67
N VAL A 1099 -57.13 12.47 16.83
CA VAL A 1099 -57.98 13.65 16.68
C VAL A 1099 -58.12 14.01 15.21
N ASN A 1100 -59.31 14.48 14.83
CA ASN A 1100 -59.52 15.21 13.59
C ASN A 1100 -59.52 16.70 13.95
N VAL A 1101 -58.59 17.46 13.39
CA VAL A 1101 -58.36 18.86 13.74
C VAL A 1101 -58.19 19.69 12.47
N ARG A 1102 -58.69 20.92 12.48
CA ARG A 1102 -58.50 21.85 11.36
C ARG A 1102 -57.21 22.64 11.50
N PHE A 1103 -56.53 22.86 10.38
CA PHE A 1103 -55.37 23.75 10.28
C PHE A 1103 -55.65 24.89 9.31
N TYR A 1104 -55.16 26.09 9.65
CA TYR A 1104 -55.08 27.22 8.73
C TYR A 1104 -53.94 27.03 7.73
N LEU A 1105 -54.26 27.09 6.43
CA LEU A 1105 -53.31 26.98 5.34
C LEU A 1105 -52.70 28.34 4.96
N THR A 1106 -51.60 28.33 4.19
CA THR A 1106 -50.93 29.52 3.61
C THR A 1106 -51.86 30.48 2.87
N ASN A 1107 -52.92 29.97 2.25
CA ASN A 1107 -53.91 30.76 1.51
C ASN A 1107 -55.09 31.28 2.37
N GLY A 1108 -55.07 31.03 3.69
CA GLY A 1108 -56.12 31.42 4.63
C GLY A 1108 -57.31 30.47 4.73
N ASN A 1109 -57.35 29.38 3.96
CA ASN A 1109 -58.41 28.37 4.05
C ASN A 1109 -58.15 27.35 5.16
N LEU A 1110 -59.21 26.68 5.63
CA LEU A 1110 -59.12 25.59 6.60
C LEU A 1110 -59.08 24.23 5.91
N SER A 1111 -58.27 23.31 6.43
CA SER A 1111 -58.25 21.90 6.00
C SER A 1111 -58.27 20.95 7.19
N PHE A 1112 -58.94 19.80 7.03
CA PHE A 1112 -59.05 18.77 8.06
C PHE A 1112 -57.91 17.77 7.98
N TYR A 1113 -57.28 17.55 9.12
CA TYR A 1113 -56.22 16.57 9.30
C TYR A 1113 -56.60 15.59 10.39
N GLN A 1114 -56.45 14.31 10.10
CA GLN A 1114 -56.50 13.27 11.12
C GLN A 1114 -55.08 13.06 11.63
N ILE A 1115 -54.86 13.37 12.90
CA ILE A 1115 -53.57 13.16 13.57
C ILE A 1115 -53.73 12.08 14.63
N ARG A 1116 -52.84 11.08 14.58
CA ARG A 1116 -52.73 10.05 15.61
C ARG A 1116 -51.43 10.20 16.37
N PHE A 1117 -51.52 10.28 17.68
CA PHE A 1117 -50.43 10.48 18.62
C PHE A 1117 -50.10 9.21 19.40
N TYR A 1118 -48.82 8.98 19.63
CA TYR A 1118 -48.31 7.88 20.45
C TYR A 1118 -47.30 8.42 21.45
N TYR A 1119 -47.46 8.09 22.74
CA TYR A 1119 -46.60 8.59 23.79
C TYR A 1119 -45.22 7.92 23.78
N LEU A 1120 -44.17 8.74 23.75
CA LEU A 1120 -42.78 8.28 23.65
C LEU A 1120 -42.01 8.35 24.98
N GLY A 1121 -42.49 9.13 25.95
CA GLY A 1121 -41.88 9.30 27.26
C GLY A 1121 -41.72 10.77 27.66
N LYS A 1122 -40.89 11.03 28.69
CA LYS A 1122 -40.66 12.37 29.23
C LYS A 1122 -39.18 12.75 29.09
N LYS A 1123 -38.88 13.94 28.54
CA LYS A 1123 -37.52 14.48 28.37
C LYS A 1123 -37.51 15.92 28.89
N GLU A 1124 -36.58 16.26 29.79
CA GLU A 1124 -36.45 17.61 30.39
C GLU A 1124 -37.75 18.17 31.01
N GLY A 1125 -38.56 17.30 31.62
CA GLY A 1125 -39.83 17.70 32.26
C GLY A 1125 -41.02 17.84 31.30
N ARG A 1126 -40.82 17.70 29.99
CA ARG A 1126 -41.88 17.78 28.95
C ARG A 1126 -42.19 16.39 28.38
N ASP A 1127 -43.47 16.14 28.11
CA ASP A 1127 -43.96 14.88 27.55
C ASP A 1127 -43.77 14.84 26.03
N GLN A 1128 -43.27 13.73 25.50
CA GLN A 1128 -42.88 13.57 24.10
C GLN A 1128 -43.84 12.61 23.39
N TYR A 1129 -44.25 12.97 22.17
CA TYR A 1129 -45.19 12.19 21.37
C TYR A 1129 -44.74 12.08 19.91
N TYR A 1130 -45.00 10.95 19.28
CA TYR A 1130 -44.92 10.76 17.83
C TYR A 1130 -46.31 10.95 17.24
N GLY A 1131 -46.44 11.80 16.22
CA GLY A 1131 -47.70 12.06 15.53
C GLY A 1131 -47.61 11.80 14.03
N SER A 1132 -48.58 11.07 13.49
CA SER A 1132 -48.77 10.90 12.04
C SER A 1132 -49.99 11.67 11.58
N ALA A 1133 -49.85 12.56 10.60
CA ALA A 1133 -50.91 13.40 10.06
C ALA A 1133 -51.33 12.94 8.66
N HIS A 1134 -52.63 12.90 8.41
CA HIS A 1134 -53.20 12.60 7.11
C HIS A 1134 -54.20 13.68 6.74
N ASN A 1135 -54.06 14.28 5.56
CA ASN A 1135 -55.06 15.20 5.04
C ASN A 1135 -56.31 14.39 4.68
N VAL A 1136 -57.39 14.63 5.41
CA VAL A 1136 -58.69 13.97 5.23
C VAL A 1136 -59.74 14.99 4.78
N SER A 1137 -59.34 16.18 4.33
CA SER A 1137 -60.24 17.25 3.91
C SER A 1137 -61.26 16.78 2.88
N SER A 1138 -60.87 16.01 1.87
CA SER A 1138 -61.79 15.49 0.85
C SER A 1138 -62.78 14.47 1.42
N LEU A 1139 -62.35 13.62 2.34
CA LEU A 1139 -63.19 12.60 2.98
C LEU A 1139 -64.15 13.23 3.99
N LEU A 1140 -63.66 14.11 4.87
CA LEU A 1140 -64.48 14.76 5.88
C LEU A 1140 -65.35 15.86 5.29
N ASN A 1141 -64.91 16.62 4.27
CA ASN A 1141 -65.83 17.50 3.53
C ASN A 1141 -66.89 16.69 2.78
N ALA A 1142 -66.57 15.49 2.27
CA ALA A 1142 -67.58 14.62 1.67
C ALA A 1142 -68.55 14.06 2.72
N VAL A 1143 -68.08 13.69 3.92
CA VAL A 1143 -68.91 13.25 5.04
C VAL A 1143 -69.75 14.41 5.61
N GLU A 1144 -69.19 15.61 5.73
CA GLU A 1144 -69.88 16.82 6.17
C GLU A 1144 -70.88 17.28 5.10
N GLN A 1145 -70.54 17.22 3.81
CA GLN A 1145 -71.49 17.45 2.72
C GLN A 1145 -72.56 16.36 2.67
N GLN A 1146 -72.23 15.10 2.90
CA GLN A 1146 -73.20 14.00 2.99
C GLN A 1146 -74.09 14.15 4.22
N ARG A 1147 -73.55 14.59 5.36
CA ARG A 1147 -74.31 14.92 6.58
C ARG A 1147 -75.24 16.11 6.34
N LEU A 1148 -74.75 17.19 5.72
CA LEU A 1148 -75.54 18.35 5.35
C LEU A 1148 -76.61 18.00 4.29
N ILE A 1149 -76.29 17.16 3.31
CA ILE A 1149 -77.28 16.63 2.35
C ILE A 1149 -78.30 15.73 3.07
N SER A 1150 -77.90 14.95 4.08
CA SER A 1150 -78.82 14.13 4.89
C SER A 1150 -79.69 14.94 5.85
N GLU A 1151 -79.18 16.07 6.36
CA GLU A 1151 -79.88 16.95 7.30
C GLU A 1151 -80.79 17.95 6.57
N TYR A 1152 -80.46 18.34 5.32
CA TYR A 1152 -81.15 19.41 4.59
C TYR A 1152 -81.79 19.01 3.25
N SER A 1153 -81.65 17.77 2.76
CA SER A 1153 -82.41 17.29 1.59
C SER A 1153 -83.71 16.59 2.00
N SER A 1154 -84.80 16.87 1.28
CA SER A 1154 -86.11 16.21 1.46
C SER A 1154 -86.17 14.79 0.89
N ASP A 1155 -85.11 14.36 0.19
CA ASP A 1155 -85.09 13.15 -0.62
C ASP A 1155 -84.31 12.04 0.11
N SER A 1156 -84.80 10.80 0.06
CA SER A 1156 -84.02 9.67 0.58
C SER A 1156 -82.95 9.26 -0.40
N ILE A 1157 -81.78 8.94 0.14
CA ILE A 1157 -80.65 8.34 -0.57
C ILE A 1157 -80.43 6.97 0.06
N ILE A 1158 -80.46 5.92 -0.76
CA ILE A 1158 -80.15 4.55 -0.35
C ILE A 1158 -78.91 4.11 -1.11
N PHE A 1159 -77.88 3.69 -0.37
CA PHE A 1159 -76.68 3.08 -0.89
C PHE A 1159 -76.89 1.57 -0.98
N ILE A 1160 -76.47 0.98 -2.10
CA ILE A 1160 -76.61 -0.46 -2.34
C ILE A 1160 -75.23 -1.03 -2.67
N SER A 1161 -74.77 -2.00 -1.91
CA SER A 1161 -73.52 -2.73 -2.13
C SER A 1161 -73.77 -4.24 -2.25
N LYS A 1162 -72.87 -4.98 -2.90
CA LYS A 1162 -72.97 -6.44 -3.06
C LYS A 1162 -71.77 -7.13 -2.46
N GLU A 1163 -71.97 -7.80 -1.33
CA GLU A 1163 -70.92 -8.57 -0.64
C GLU A 1163 -71.27 -10.06 -0.66
N TYR A 1164 -70.34 -10.90 -1.12
CA TYR A 1164 -70.48 -12.37 -1.17
C TYR A 1164 -71.77 -12.87 -1.84
N GLY A 1165 -72.27 -12.15 -2.85
CA GLY A 1165 -73.48 -12.49 -3.59
C GLY A 1165 -74.81 -12.08 -2.93
N LYS A 1166 -74.76 -11.40 -1.77
CA LYS A 1166 -75.92 -10.77 -1.12
C LYS A 1166 -75.88 -9.26 -1.29
N TRP A 1167 -77.07 -8.67 -1.46
CA TRP A 1167 -77.25 -7.22 -1.52
C TRP A 1167 -77.36 -6.66 -0.11
N HIS A 1168 -76.58 -5.61 0.16
CA HIS A 1168 -76.63 -4.81 1.37
C HIS A 1168 -77.13 -3.41 1.02
N TYR A 1169 -78.09 -2.92 1.80
CA TYR A 1169 -78.73 -1.62 1.62
C TYR A 1169 -78.46 -0.77 2.87
N GLU A 1170 -77.97 0.45 2.68
CA GLU A 1170 -77.71 1.41 3.75
C GLU A 1170 -78.50 2.69 3.46
N VAL A 1171 -79.32 3.16 4.41
CA VAL A 1171 -80.25 4.28 4.20
C VAL A 1171 -79.71 5.53 4.88
N SER A 1172 -79.31 6.55 4.11
CA SER A 1172 -78.64 7.73 4.68
C SER A 1172 -79.54 8.95 4.89
N SER A 1173 -80.79 8.96 4.40
CA SER A 1173 -81.70 10.11 4.53
C SER A 1173 -83.14 9.68 4.82
N HIS A 1174 -83.90 10.55 5.49
CA HIS A 1174 -85.20 10.29 6.13
C HIS A 1174 -86.43 10.34 5.19
N GLY A 1175 -86.28 10.76 3.93
CA GLY A 1175 -87.39 10.99 2.99
C GLY A 1175 -88.35 9.79 2.82
N LEU A 1176 -87.87 8.67 2.29
CA LEU A 1176 -88.57 7.40 2.08
C LEU A 1176 -89.06 6.78 3.39
N ALA A 1177 -88.27 6.87 4.46
CA ALA A 1177 -88.70 6.42 5.79
C ALA A 1177 -89.94 7.19 6.26
N LYS A 1178 -89.97 8.51 6.05
CA LYS A 1178 -91.12 9.37 6.32
C LYS A 1178 -92.33 9.06 5.43
N VAL A 1179 -92.13 8.78 4.14
CA VAL A 1179 -93.20 8.37 3.20
C VAL A 1179 -93.89 7.08 3.64
N PHE A 1180 -93.13 6.12 4.18
CA PHE A 1180 -93.68 4.86 4.67
C PHE A 1180 -94.08 4.88 6.16
N GLY A 1181 -93.88 5.99 6.88
CA GLY A 1181 -94.16 6.09 8.32
C GLY A 1181 -93.26 5.22 9.21
N LEU A 1182 -92.02 5.00 8.76
CA LEU A 1182 -90.99 4.17 9.41
C LEU A 1182 -89.82 5.05 9.90
N SER A 1183 -89.06 4.53 10.85
CA SER A 1183 -87.71 5.04 11.11
C SER A 1183 -86.74 4.59 10.01
N THR A 1184 -85.62 5.32 9.87
CA THR A 1184 -84.55 4.97 8.93
C THR A 1184 -83.99 3.56 9.20
N HIS A 1185 -83.83 3.21 10.47
CA HIS A 1185 -83.40 1.88 10.91
C HIS A 1185 -84.40 0.78 10.54
N GLU A 1186 -85.71 1.00 10.74
CA GLU A 1186 -86.75 0.02 10.36
C GLU A 1186 -86.78 -0.20 8.84
N LEU A 1187 -86.61 0.86 8.06
CA LEU A 1187 -86.56 0.77 6.60
C LEU A 1187 -85.32 0.01 6.10
N GLU A 1188 -84.16 0.28 6.70
CA GLU A 1188 -82.91 -0.41 6.39
C GLU A 1188 -82.99 -1.91 6.72
N GLU A 1189 -83.59 -2.25 7.87
CA GLU A 1189 -83.82 -3.63 8.28
C GLU A 1189 -84.80 -4.35 7.33
N GLU A 1190 -85.89 -3.69 6.92
CA GLU A 1190 -86.84 -4.26 5.95
C GLU A 1190 -86.22 -4.50 4.57
N LEU A 1191 -85.32 -3.64 4.12
CA LEU A 1191 -84.61 -3.78 2.84
C LEU A 1191 -83.64 -4.96 2.88
N ASN A 1192 -82.78 -5.03 3.89
CA ASN A 1192 -81.77 -6.08 4.03
C ASN A 1192 -82.37 -7.47 4.28
N ASN A 1193 -83.51 -7.55 4.97
CA ASN A 1193 -84.21 -8.81 5.24
C ASN A 1193 -85.22 -9.21 4.15
N GLY A 1194 -85.33 -8.42 3.06
CA GLY A 1194 -86.21 -8.70 1.92
C GLY A 1194 -87.71 -8.50 2.19
N ASN A 1195 -88.08 -7.93 3.35
CA ASN A 1195 -89.46 -7.68 3.74
C ASN A 1195 -90.08 -6.47 3.03
N PHE A 1196 -89.26 -5.55 2.51
CA PHE A 1196 -89.72 -4.39 1.74
C PHE A 1196 -90.59 -4.79 0.53
N ALA A 1197 -90.31 -5.95 -0.09
CA ALA A 1197 -91.10 -6.49 -1.21
C ALA A 1197 -92.59 -6.69 -0.89
N LYS A 1198 -92.97 -6.80 0.39
CA LYS A 1198 -94.37 -6.95 0.84
C LYS A 1198 -95.17 -5.65 0.73
N ARG A 1199 -94.50 -4.49 0.69
CA ARG A 1199 -95.13 -3.16 0.54
C ARG A 1199 -95.45 -2.83 -0.91
N ILE A 1200 -94.94 -3.59 -1.88
CA ILE A 1200 -95.18 -3.36 -3.30
C ILE A 1200 -96.45 -4.10 -3.73
N THR A 1201 -97.42 -3.36 -4.25
CA THR A 1201 -98.78 -3.84 -4.47
C THR A 1201 -98.88 -4.86 -5.61
N ASN A 1202 -97.95 -4.83 -6.58
CA ASN A 1202 -97.95 -5.69 -7.75
C ASN A 1202 -96.65 -6.52 -7.87
N LYS A 1203 -96.73 -7.83 -7.56
CA LYS A 1203 -95.58 -8.75 -7.67
C LYS A 1203 -95.04 -8.91 -9.10
N LYS A 1204 -95.85 -8.67 -10.14
CA LYS A 1204 -95.40 -8.70 -11.54
C LYS A 1204 -94.49 -7.52 -11.87
N GLU A 1205 -94.80 -6.34 -11.33
CA GLU A 1205 -93.99 -5.12 -11.51
C GLU A 1205 -92.67 -5.20 -10.75
N LEU A 1206 -92.66 -5.79 -9.55
CA LEU A 1206 -91.41 -6.03 -8.80
C LEU A 1206 -90.45 -6.94 -9.58
N LYS A 1207 -90.97 -7.99 -10.22
CA LYS A 1207 -90.15 -8.91 -11.04
C LYS A 1207 -89.64 -8.21 -12.31
N ALA A 1208 -90.45 -7.35 -12.91
CA ALA A 1208 -90.05 -6.53 -14.06
C ALA A 1208 -88.97 -5.50 -13.69
N LEU A 1209 -89.07 -4.86 -12.52
CA LEU A 1209 -88.07 -3.95 -11.98
C LEU A 1209 -86.71 -4.66 -11.78
N MET A 1210 -86.72 -5.86 -11.18
CA MET A 1210 -85.50 -6.63 -10.95
C MET A 1210 -84.84 -7.10 -12.26
N GLN A 1211 -85.63 -7.43 -13.28
CA GLN A 1211 -85.12 -7.81 -14.61
C GLN A 1211 -84.56 -6.61 -15.39
N GLU A 1212 -85.22 -5.46 -15.30
CA GLU A 1212 -84.76 -4.22 -15.94
C GLU A 1212 -83.52 -3.66 -15.24
N GLY A 1213 -83.49 -3.71 -13.90
CA GLY A 1213 -82.31 -3.37 -13.11
C GLY A 1213 -81.09 -4.24 -13.42
N ALA A 1214 -81.26 -5.56 -13.57
CA ALA A 1214 -80.16 -6.45 -13.97
C ALA A 1214 -79.63 -6.15 -15.38
N LYS A 1215 -80.49 -5.69 -16.30
CA LYS A 1215 -80.11 -5.31 -17.66
C LYS A 1215 -79.35 -3.98 -17.70
N HIS A 1216 -79.79 -2.98 -16.92
CA HIS A 1216 -79.09 -1.70 -16.79
C HIS A 1216 -77.82 -1.81 -15.95
N GLU A 1217 -77.71 -2.78 -15.03
CA GLU A 1217 -76.46 -3.17 -14.35
C GLU A 1217 -75.41 -3.67 -15.35
N GLU A 1218 -75.80 -4.55 -16.28
CA GLU A 1218 -74.90 -5.07 -17.33
C GLU A 1218 -74.42 -3.95 -18.28
N ASN A 1219 -75.31 -2.98 -18.57
CA ASN A 1219 -75.04 -1.86 -19.46
C ASN A 1219 -74.39 -0.63 -18.81
N LYS A 1220 -74.35 -0.54 -17.46
CA LYS A 1220 -73.85 0.60 -16.68
C LYS A 1220 -74.57 1.93 -16.98
N GLU A 1221 -75.90 1.87 -17.05
CA GLU A 1221 -76.75 3.02 -17.38
C GLU A 1221 -77.69 3.37 -16.21
N ASP A 1222 -78.02 4.65 -16.10
CA ASP A 1222 -79.02 5.16 -15.14
C ASP A 1222 -80.44 4.85 -15.64
N PHE A 1223 -81.38 4.55 -14.73
CA PHE A 1223 -82.78 4.35 -15.10
C PHE A 1223 -83.76 4.81 -14.01
N VAL A 1224 -84.96 5.23 -14.41
CA VAL A 1224 -86.00 5.74 -13.50
C VAL A 1224 -87.28 4.93 -13.67
N LYS A 1225 -87.93 4.53 -12.58
CA LYS A 1225 -89.19 3.79 -12.61
C LYS A 1225 -90.12 4.13 -11.46
N VAL A 1226 -91.40 4.34 -11.76
CA VAL A 1226 -92.44 4.59 -10.76
C VAL A 1226 -93.14 3.28 -10.39
N LEU A 1227 -93.35 3.04 -9.09
CA LEU A 1227 -93.98 1.83 -8.57
C LEU A 1227 -95.10 2.18 -7.57
N PRO A 1228 -96.26 1.52 -7.65
CA PRO A 1228 -97.30 1.62 -6.64
C PRO A 1228 -96.96 0.76 -5.42
N ALA A 1229 -96.83 1.39 -4.25
CA ALA A 1229 -96.58 0.78 -2.96
C ALA A 1229 -97.68 1.10 -1.94
N ARG A 1230 -97.59 0.51 -0.75
CA ARG A 1230 -98.46 0.82 0.39
C ARG A 1230 -97.66 1.38 1.56
N ASP A 1231 -98.17 2.44 2.16
CA ASP A 1231 -97.65 2.98 3.42
C ASP A 1231 -97.92 2.01 4.60
N LYS A 1232 -97.46 2.38 5.81
CA LYS A 1232 -97.66 1.59 7.04
C LYS A 1232 -99.14 1.36 7.40
N ASP A 1233 -100.04 2.23 6.94
CA ASP A 1233 -101.48 2.16 7.21
C ASP A 1233 -102.27 1.46 6.08
N GLY A 1234 -101.60 1.06 5.01
CA GLY A 1234 -102.15 0.28 3.91
C GLY A 1234 -102.71 1.09 2.74
N ASN A 1235 -102.49 2.42 2.72
CA ASN A 1235 -102.91 3.32 1.64
C ASN A 1235 -101.99 3.19 0.42
N ALA A 1236 -102.57 3.32 -0.79
CA ALA A 1236 -101.79 3.27 -2.02
C ALA A 1236 -101.00 4.58 -2.23
N ILE A 1237 -99.69 4.46 -2.44
CA ILE A 1237 -98.76 5.55 -2.72
C ILE A 1237 -97.92 5.20 -3.95
N ASN A 1238 -97.56 6.18 -4.78
CA ASN A 1238 -96.62 5.98 -5.88
C ASN A 1238 -95.23 6.46 -5.48
N ILE A 1239 -94.25 5.57 -5.62
CA ILE A 1239 -92.84 5.88 -5.36
C ILE A 1239 -92.08 5.90 -6.70
N GLN A 1240 -91.45 7.03 -7.03
CA GLN A 1240 -90.48 7.07 -8.12
C GLN A 1240 -89.14 6.58 -7.59
N LEU A 1241 -88.53 5.60 -8.25
CA LEU A 1241 -87.18 5.12 -7.96
C LEU A 1241 -86.27 5.51 -9.11
N SER A 1242 -85.29 6.38 -8.87
CA SER A 1242 -84.21 6.65 -9.83
C SER A 1242 -82.97 5.91 -9.40
N PHE A 1243 -82.37 5.11 -10.29
CA PHE A 1243 -81.13 4.38 -10.08
C PHE A 1243 -80.01 5.09 -10.84
N VAL A 1244 -78.95 5.48 -10.13
CA VAL A 1244 -77.74 6.06 -10.72
C VAL A 1244 -76.54 5.15 -10.48
N TYR A 1245 -75.80 4.83 -11.55
CA TYR A 1245 -74.61 3.98 -11.47
C TYR A 1245 -73.35 4.81 -11.18
N VAL A 1246 -72.64 4.51 -10.07
CA VAL A 1246 -71.38 5.18 -9.71
C VAL A 1246 -70.26 4.15 -9.52
N LYS A 1247 -69.15 4.33 -10.24
CA LYS A 1247 -67.99 3.43 -10.19
C LYS A 1247 -67.02 3.81 -9.07
N ASN A 1248 -66.91 3.00 -8.01
CA ASN A 1248 -65.87 3.12 -6.98
C ASN A 1248 -64.65 2.22 -7.31
N LYS A 1249 -63.45 2.63 -6.90
CA LYS A 1249 -62.18 1.94 -7.21
C LYS A 1249 -61.93 0.68 -6.37
N THR A 1250 -62.70 0.43 -5.30
CA THR A 1250 -62.40 -0.61 -4.31
C THR A 1250 -63.50 -1.66 -4.10
N SER A 1251 -64.73 -1.45 -4.59
CA SER A 1251 -65.82 -2.42 -4.49
C SER A 1251 -66.83 -2.25 -5.64
N ASN A 1252 -67.35 -3.37 -6.14
CA ASN A 1252 -68.34 -3.37 -7.22
C ASN A 1252 -69.71 -2.93 -6.69
N ILE A 1253 -70.19 -1.81 -7.25
CA ILE A 1253 -71.57 -1.29 -7.31
C ILE A 1253 -71.99 -0.42 -6.11
N ILE A 1254 -72.34 0.84 -6.41
CA ILE A 1254 -73.14 1.76 -5.59
C ILE A 1254 -74.30 2.20 -6.49
N TYR A 1255 -75.54 1.88 -6.12
CA TYR A 1255 -76.73 2.51 -6.72
C TYR A 1255 -77.16 3.68 -5.84
N LEU A 1256 -77.47 4.81 -6.46
CA LEU A 1256 -78.12 5.95 -5.82
C LEU A 1256 -79.62 5.81 -6.07
N LEU A 1257 -80.41 5.54 -5.03
CA LEU A 1257 -81.88 5.51 -5.11
C LEU A 1257 -82.42 6.91 -4.76
N HIS A 1258 -82.97 7.65 -5.72
CA HIS A 1258 -83.70 8.89 -5.48
C HIS A 1258 -85.20 8.58 -5.39
N THR A 1259 -85.88 9.10 -4.37
CA THR A 1259 -87.33 8.94 -4.21
C THR A 1259 -88.03 10.26 -3.99
N SER A 1260 -88.92 10.64 -4.92
CA SER A 1260 -89.95 11.65 -4.71
C SER A 1260 -91.33 10.99 -4.69
N LEU A 1261 -92.21 11.47 -3.81
CA LEU A 1261 -93.66 11.26 -3.94
C LEU A 1261 -94.11 11.93 -5.24
N VAL A 1262 -94.88 11.23 -6.07
CA VAL A 1262 -95.62 11.82 -7.20
C VAL A 1262 -97.08 11.94 -6.82
#